data_AF-A0A9P6FJS6-F1
#
_entry.id   AF-A0A9P6FJS6-F1
#
_cell.length_a   1.000
_cell.length_b   1.000
_cell.length_c   1.000
_cell.angle_alpha   90.00
_cell.angle_beta   90.00
_cell.angle_gamma   90.00
#
_symmetry.space_group_name_H-M   'P 1'
#
loop_
_entity.id
_entity.type
_entity.pdbx_description
1 polymer ?
#
loop_
_entity_poly.entity_id
_entity_poly.type
_entity_poly.pdbx_seq_one_letter_code
_entity_poly.pdbx_strand_id
1 'polypeptide(L)'
;MVSYSSQHLSVRLGLMGLNTADNDETCSIASDISNTDTDRIVRSTFPSPSPPSSPSPPTSSDFDNNNDNNTSSDSRGNSYSNHTENNNTNNEDGTATEEEEYPLLTHPAIVFASERLSDSDYVSRFHTVKVFDFDQTLFQSPLPNPALWDPSFIGILTSWAYCGAGWWHNPGTLDMGPEIEASLWSGWWNEAIVEKVRESSEDPGCLTILLTGRNGPTFGQKLVSMIQSKGLDFDLIVTKPTTVALLDPSRSSASRKADKKAPASSKPVEKYLKVHTFNTKHDFLYNILYEYPVIRSMHLWDDRPCQIAKFRQAGQEWLDKKMLDHFEITVVQEPMVYLDPQREIDLVLSMVEANNRQVDIEEQGGPFLVPGVGAVPRTRPELKDRKIWDPYETYVPQKRHRIEVTRMVRYTGVMFSEAVQRIMRDKLGGSHPQDRQYQQQQHCHDHHHHDNDVHDTKPWVDRPLVLRDQDLGKWVVPDDLHVTFCLGTGTPEFLESIGGLGATVLVEVESVGELESRIWALKVKEMKMGVLPDGGEDGGDGEQGGQDDDTREIRIVAPNGHLYSSLDALRAAYISRPSTVASLSSSSSPMSTPTTRTPSIQEQEATQSSSHGVEDISLDLVDLDHLGHVVLKNGESTPHITMAYDRLNGTRAMDSGKITQWEPLTDADGQPYPYRLVFVGTVAEKMLLGMKARKAAVVTKAEVSLGNLIKSLTGDKTITGKELGELVQAAKEEMEKLSVENRLANEERIMTIVHDVCDRYETKKLLSHHNIASASTMPMPTIAIPE
;
A
#
# COMPACT_ATOMS: atom_id res chain seq x y z
N MET A 1 6.66 30.06 43.80
CA MET A 1 6.94 28.93 44.71
C MET A 1 5.65 28.59 45.42
N VAL A 2 4.84 27.71 44.81
CA VAL A 2 3.58 27.26 45.38
C VAL A 2 3.41 25.78 45.02
N SER A 3 3.17 25.00 46.07
CA SER A 3 2.88 23.58 46.15
C SER A 3 1.58 23.18 45.47
N TYR A 4 1.53 21.98 44.89
CA TYR A 4 0.27 21.27 44.63
C TYR A 4 0.34 19.81 45.09
N SER A 5 -0.78 19.42 45.69
CA SER A 5 -1.07 18.20 46.42
C SER A 5 -1.72 17.18 45.48
N SER A 6 -1.20 15.95 45.41
CA SER A 6 -1.89 14.83 44.78
C SER A 6 -2.76 14.11 45.80
N GLN A 7 -4.08 14.14 45.58
CA GLN A 7 -5.03 13.26 46.27
C GLN A 7 -5.15 11.95 45.49
N HIS A 8 -4.89 10.84 46.18
CA HIS A 8 -5.16 9.47 45.71
C HIS A 8 -6.66 9.19 45.74
N LEU A 9 -7.24 8.79 44.60
CA LEU A 9 -8.55 8.14 44.53
C LEU A 9 -8.34 6.63 44.43
N SER A 10 -8.75 5.90 45.46
CA SER A 10 -8.74 4.44 45.54
C SER A 10 -10.04 3.89 44.95
N VAL A 11 -9.98 3.18 43.82
CA VAL A 11 -11.12 2.44 43.27
C VAL A 11 -11.05 0.97 43.73
N ARG A 12 -12.06 0.57 44.52
CA ARG A 12 -12.35 -0.80 44.93
C ARG A 12 -12.78 -1.64 43.73
N LEU A 13 -12.03 -2.68 43.39
CA LEU A 13 -12.49 -3.81 42.57
C LEU A 13 -13.10 -4.87 43.49
N GLY A 14 -14.42 -5.07 43.37
CA GLY A 14 -15.14 -6.14 44.03
C GLY A 14 -14.99 -7.44 43.25
N LEU A 15 -14.29 -8.42 43.84
CA LEU A 15 -14.38 -9.82 43.44
C LEU A 15 -15.73 -10.40 43.89
N MET A 16 -16.50 -10.95 42.96
CA MET A 16 -17.48 -11.99 43.24
C MET A 16 -16.99 -13.29 42.62
N GLY A 17 -16.82 -14.30 43.48
CA GLY A 17 -16.57 -15.68 43.09
C GLY A 17 -17.86 -16.49 42.91
N LEU A 18 -17.69 -17.81 42.92
CA LEU A 18 -18.63 -18.92 42.64
C LEU A 18 -18.53 -19.39 41.17
N ASN A 19 -18.44 -20.68 40.84
CA ASN A 19 -18.33 -21.91 41.60
C ASN A 19 -17.86 -23.00 40.63
N THR A 20 -17.00 -23.90 41.11
CA THR A 20 -16.59 -25.16 40.48
C THR A 20 -17.72 -26.19 40.57
N ALA A 21 -17.97 -26.93 39.49
CA ALA A 21 -18.60 -28.25 39.55
C ALA A 21 -18.12 -29.11 38.37
N ASP A 22 -17.60 -30.27 38.74
CA ASP A 22 -17.20 -31.40 37.91
C ASP A 22 -18.37 -31.96 37.06
N ASN A 23 -18.06 -32.54 35.90
CA ASN A 23 -18.27 -33.98 35.67
C ASN A 23 -17.81 -34.41 34.26
N ASP A 24 -17.09 -35.53 34.27
CA ASP A 24 -16.84 -36.46 33.17
C ASP A 24 -18.14 -36.89 32.45
N GLU A 25 -18.05 -37.10 31.13
CA GLU A 25 -18.56 -38.33 30.51
C GLU A 25 -18.04 -38.51 29.07
N THR A 26 -17.27 -39.57 28.88
CA THR A 26 -16.97 -40.24 27.62
C THR A 26 -18.21 -40.96 27.07
N CYS A 27 -18.48 -40.94 25.76
CA CYS A 27 -18.40 -42.11 24.86
C CYS A 27 -18.99 -41.87 23.45
N SER A 28 -18.26 -42.39 22.46
CA SER A 28 -18.59 -42.83 21.10
C SER A 28 -20.07 -43.02 20.65
N ILE A 29 -20.35 -42.78 19.35
CA ILE A 29 -20.70 -43.81 18.35
C ILE A 29 -20.96 -43.20 16.95
N ALA A 30 -20.31 -43.82 15.95
CA ALA A 30 -20.66 -44.07 14.54
C ALA A 30 -21.10 -42.97 13.54
N SER A 31 -20.41 -43.07 12.40
CA SER A 31 -20.76 -42.67 11.04
C SER A 31 -22.05 -43.31 10.51
N ASP A 32 -22.82 -42.58 9.71
CA ASP A 32 -23.35 -43.09 8.43
C ASP A 32 -23.88 -41.98 7.50
N ILE A 33 -23.81 -42.28 6.21
CA ILE A 33 -24.01 -41.45 5.03
C ILE A 33 -25.51 -41.25 4.73
N SER A 34 -25.94 -40.04 4.38
CA SER A 34 -26.88 -39.83 3.26
C SER A 34 -27.00 -38.36 2.84
N ASN A 35 -26.77 -38.11 1.55
CA ASN A 35 -27.28 -36.97 0.80
C ASN A 35 -28.80 -36.84 0.99
N THR A 36 -29.27 -35.66 1.39
CA THR A 36 -30.40 -34.90 0.80
C THR A 36 -30.77 -33.72 1.70
N ASP A 37 -31.22 -32.63 1.09
CA ASP A 37 -31.87 -31.45 1.68
C ASP A 37 -31.02 -30.40 2.40
N THR A 38 -30.57 -29.40 1.63
CA THR A 38 -30.41 -28.03 2.12
C THR A 38 -31.09 -27.06 1.16
N ASP A 39 -32.41 -27.01 1.22
CA ASP A 39 -33.19 -25.81 0.95
C ASP A 39 -33.68 -25.30 2.33
N ARG A 40 -33.41 -24.02 2.64
CA ARG A 40 -33.60 -23.30 3.93
C ARG A 40 -32.49 -23.45 4.98
N ILE A 41 -31.71 -22.38 5.14
CA ILE A 41 -31.66 -21.51 6.34
C ILE A 41 -30.71 -20.33 6.00
N VAL A 42 -31.27 -19.16 5.67
CA VAL A 42 -31.38 -17.93 6.50
C VAL A 42 -30.35 -16.88 6.09
N ARG A 43 -30.85 -15.83 5.44
CA ARG A 43 -30.24 -14.50 5.40
C ARG A 43 -30.01 -14.04 6.85
N SER A 44 -28.77 -13.99 7.32
CA SER A 44 -28.45 -13.21 8.53
C SER A 44 -28.32 -11.74 8.14
N THR A 45 -29.45 -11.04 8.14
CA THR A 45 -29.47 -9.59 8.21
C THR A 45 -28.95 -9.16 9.57
N PHE A 46 -27.85 -8.40 9.60
CA PHE A 46 -27.49 -7.61 10.77
C PHE A 46 -28.64 -6.65 11.10
N PRO A 47 -29.11 -6.56 12.36
CA PRO A 47 -30.13 -5.59 12.72
C PRO A 47 -29.49 -4.19 12.76
N SER A 48 -30.09 -3.25 12.03
CA SER A 48 -29.84 -1.82 12.22
C SER A 48 -30.18 -1.40 13.66
N PRO A 49 -29.39 -0.55 14.32
CA PRO A 49 -29.77 0.00 15.61
C PRO A 49 -31.01 0.89 15.45
N SER A 50 -32.00 0.67 16.32
CA SER A 50 -33.19 1.51 16.41
C SER A 50 -32.84 2.84 17.10
N PRO A 51 -33.48 3.97 16.72
CA PRO A 51 -33.27 5.25 17.38
C PRO A 51 -33.76 5.21 18.84
N PRO A 52 -33.14 5.98 19.76
CA PRO A 52 -33.59 6.02 21.15
C PRO A 52 -35.00 6.60 21.25
N SER A 53 -35.86 5.88 21.96
CA SER A 53 -37.22 6.27 22.32
C SER A 53 -37.22 7.54 23.16
N SER A 54 -37.93 8.55 22.68
CA SER A 54 -38.29 9.78 23.40
C SER A 54 -39.12 9.47 24.67
N PRO A 55 -38.85 10.12 25.82
CA PRO A 55 -39.68 9.95 27.00
C PRO A 55 -41.02 10.69 26.81
N SER A 56 -42.11 9.95 27.05
CA SER A 56 -43.48 10.49 27.11
C SER A 56 -43.65 11.37 28.37
N PRO A 57 -44.54 12.39 28.34
CA PRO A 57 -44.68 13.36 29.41
C PRO A 57 -45.39 12.77 30.64
N PRO A 58 -45.10 13.25 31.86
CA PRO A 58 -45.82 12.82 33.04
C PRO A 58 -47.23 13.42 33.07
N THR A 59 -48.20 12.53 33.24
CA THR A 59 -49.60 12.82 33.57
C THR A 59 -49.72 13.50 34.93
N SER A 60 -50.57 14.52 34.97
CA SER A 60 -51.04 15.29 36.12
C SER A 60 -51.70 14.44 37.21
N SER A 61 -51.43 14.78 38.47
CA SER A 61 -52.36 14.56 39.58
C SER A 61 -52.32 15.75 40.55
N ASP A 62 -53.52 16.16 40.96
CA ASP A 62 -53.93 17.33 41.75
C ASP A 62 -53.24 17.51 43.11
N PHE A 63 -53.03 18.76 43.55
CA PHE A 63 -53.79 19.43 44.64
C PHE A 63 -53.19 20.79 45.06
N ASP A 64 -54.08 21.78 45.14
CA ASP A 64 -54.20 22.96 46.03
C ASP A 64 -53.25 24.19 45.99
N ASN A 65 -53.93 25.34 45.79
CA ASN A 65 -53.87 26.65 46.50
C ASN A 65 -52.49 27.36 46.62
N ASN A 66 -52.31 28.65 46.29
CA ASN A 66 -53.14 29.79 46.67
C ASN A 66 -52.61 31.09 45.99
N ASN A 67 -53.54 32.04 45.77
CA ASN A 67 -53.42 33.50 45.85
C ASN A 67 -52.45 34.34 44.99
N ASP A 68 -53.11 35.25 44.26
CA ASP A 68 -52.99 36.72 44.31
C ASP A 68 -52.25 37.48 43.19
N ASN A 69 -53.08 38.29 42.52
CA ASN A 69 -52.91 39.71 42.22
C ASN A 69 -52.21 40.15 40.90
N ASN A 70 -53.09 40.54 39.96
CA ASN A 70 -53.38 41.94 39.59
C ASN A 70 -53.01 42.44 38.18
N THR A 71 -54.03 43.10 37.58
CA THR A 71 -54.00 44.28 36.68
C THR A 71 -53.39 44.14 35.28
N SER A 72 -54.25 44.14 34.24
CA SER A 72 -54.62 45.30 33.38
C SER A 72 -53.48 45.71 32.42
N SER A 73 -53.65 45.92 31.13
CA SER A 73 -54.72 46.65 30.44
C SER A 73 -54.59 46.50 28.92
N ASP A 74 -55.74 46.64 28.25
CA ASP A 74 -55.93 46.95 26.84
C ASP A 74 -54.89 47.87 26.19
N SER A 75 -54.61 47.63 24.90
CA SER A 75 -54.73 48.70 23.90
C SER A 75 -54.81 48.17 22.46
N ARG A 76 -55.94 48.51 21.85
CA ARG A 76 -56.28 48.46 20.42
C ARG A 76 -55.30 49.26 19.56
N GLY A 77 -55.13 48.84 18.31
CA GLY A 77 -54.52 49.64 17.24
C GLY A 77 -54.91 49.11 15.86
N ASN A 78 -56.08 49.54 15.39
CA ASN A 78 -56.62 49.27 14.06
C ASN A 78 -56.05 50.32 13.09
N SER A 79 -55.59 49.94 11.89
CA SER A 79 -55.57 50.85 10.74
C SER A 79 -55.67 50.13 9.40
N TYR A 80 -56.67 50.56 8.65
CA TYR A 80 -56.99 50.25 7.26
C TYR A 80 -55.95 50.81 6.28
N SER A 81 -55.73 50.11 5.16
CA SER A 81 -55.84 50.71 3.82
C SER A 81 -55.97 49.66 2.72
N ASN A 82 -57.01 49.84 1.90
CA ASN A 82 -57.36 49.10 0.68
C ASN A 82 -56.24 49.13 -0.38
N HIS A 83 -56.10 48.04 -1.16
CA HIS A 83 -56.15 48.16 -2.63
C HIS A 83 -56.36 46.80 -3.33
N THR A 84 -57.48 46.75 -4.05
CA THR A 84 -57.74 46.16 -5.38
C THR A 84 -57.52 44.65 -5.59
N GLU A 85 -58.67 43.97 -5.69
CA GLU A 85 -58.88 42.67 -6.32
C GLU A 85 -58.29 42.63 -7.74
N ASN A 86 -57.53 41.58 -8.02
CA ASN A 86 -57.45 41.02 -9.37
C ASN A 86 -57.39 39.50 -9.25
N ASN A 87 -58.55 38.88 -9.51
CA ASN A 87 -58.70 37.45 -9.65
C ASN A 87 -57.98 37.00 -10.92
N ASN A 88 -56.94 36.18 -10.78
CA ASN A 88 -56.64 35.17 -11.77
C ASN A 88 -56.07 33.91 -11.10
N THR A 89 -56.93 32.91 -11.04
CA THR A 89 -56.67 31.53 -10.64
C THR A 89 -55.61 30.90 -11.53
N ASN A 90 -54.48 30.51 -10.93
CA ASN A 90 -53.73 29.33 -11.31
C ASN A 90 -53.27 28.67 -10.01
N ASN A 91 -53.98 27.61 -9.61
CA ASN A 91 -53.50 26.67 -8.60
C ASN A 91 -52.33 25.89 -9.21
N GLU A 92 -51.14 26.47 -9.14
CA GLU A 92 -49.92 25.67 -9.05
C GLU A 92 -49.76 25.35 -7.58
N ASP A 93 -50.07 24.09 -7.24
CA ASP A 93 -49.76 23.46 -5.97
C ASP A 93 -48.23 23.36 -5.87
N GLY A 94 -47.62 24.51 -5.60
CA GLY A 94 -46.20 24.64 -5.29
C GLY A 94 -46.02 24.04 -3.91
N THR A 95 -45.84 22.73 -3.85
CA THR A 95 -45.20 22.08 -2.72
C THR A 95 -43.85 22.76 -2.55
N ALA A 96 -43.77 23.72 -1.63
CA ALA A 96 -42.50 24.25 -1.16
C ALA A 96 -41.70 23.03 -0.76
N THR A 97 -40.71 22.67 -1.58
CA THR A 97 -39.74 21.66 -1.24
C THR A 97 -39.08 22.20 0.01
N GLU A 98 -39.45 21.67 1.17
CA GLU A 98 -38.75 21.92 2.41
C GLU A 98 -37.27 21.76 2.08
N GLU A 99 -36.51 22.85 2.18
CA GLU A 99 -35.06 22.80 2.02
C GLU A 99 -34.57 21.87 3.12
N GLU A 100 -34.36 20.59 2.79
CA GLU A 100 -33.82 19.60 3.73
C GLU A 100 -32.52 20.20 4.28
N GLU A 101 -32.52 20.63 5.55
CA GLU A 101 -31.29 21.05 6.20
C GLU A 101 -30.31 19.86 6.18
N TYR A 102 -29.07 20.12 5.77
CA TYR A 102 -27.99 19.14 5.68
C TYR A 102 -26.94 19.38 6.78
N PRO A 103 -27.28 19.21 8.07
CA PRO A 103 -26.33 19.49 9.14
C PRO A 103 -25.12 18.57 9.04
N LEU A 104 -23.93 19.12 9.32
CA LEU A 104 -22.66 18.40 9.15
C LEU A 104 -22.66 17.06 9.91
N LEU A 105 -23.25 17.01 11.11
CA LEU A 105 -23.29 15.82 11.97
C LEU A 105 -24.07 14.63 11.37
N THR A 106 -24.86 14.86 10.32
CA THR A 106 -25.56 13.78 9.58
C THR A 106 -24.74 13.24 8.41
N HIS A 107 -23.52 13.75 8.18
CA HIS A 107 -22.68 13.34 7.07
C HIS A 107 -22.25 11.87 7.23
N PRO A 108 -22.43 11.00 6.20
CA PRO A 108 -22.24 9.55 6.33
C PRO A 108 -20.78 9.12 6.55
N ALA A 109 -19.83 10.04 6.39
CA ALA A 109 -18.42 9.80 6.69
C ALA A 109 -18.12 9.82 8.19
N ILE A 110 -18.95 10.47 9.01
CA ILE A 110 -18.75 10.61 10.45
C ILE A 110 -19.12 9.29 11.11
N VAL A 111 -18.14 8.67 11.77
CA VAL A 111 -18.35 7.45 12.58
C VAL A 111 -18.34 7.73 14.08
N PHE A 112 -17.87 8.91 14.47
CA PHE A 112 -17.94 9.43 15.84
C PHE A 112 -17.97 10.96 15.81
N ALA A 113 -18.81 11.54 16.65
CA ALA A 113 -18.88 12.96 16.92
C ALA A 113 -18.96 13.18 18.43
N SER A 114 -18.16 14.10 18.95
CA SER A 114 -18.19 14.48 20.36
C SER A 114 -19.52 15.14 20.71
N GLU A 115 -20.08 14.79 21.87
CA GLU A 115 -21.32 15.40 22.38
C GLU A 115 -21.18 16.91 22.55
N ARG A 116 -19.95 17.42 22.75
CA ARG A 116 -19.65 18.86 22.83
C ARG A 116 -20.07 19.62 21.58
N LEU A 117 -20.13 18.98 20.41
CA LEU A 117 -20.55 19.64 19.17
C LEU A 117 -22.04 20.00 19.13
N SER A 118 -22.83 19.50 20.08
CA SER A 118 -24.22 19.93 20.28
C SER A 118 -24.35 21.24 21.07
N ASP A 119 -23.28 21.69 21.73
CA ASP A 119 -23.24 22.93 22.51
C ASP A 119 -22.85 24.12 21.60
N SER A 120 -23.79 25.07 21.42
CA SER A 120 -23.55 26.27 20.62
C SER A 120 -22.42 27.14 21.16
N ASP A 121 -22.22 27.17 22.48
CA ASP A 121 -21.14 27.96 23.11
C ASP A 121 -19.79 27.28 22.90
N TYR A 122 -19.76 25.96 22.75
CA TYR A 122 -18.56 25.24 22.32
C TYR A 122 -18.24 25.53 20.86
N VAL A 123 -19.20 25.32 19.96
CA VAL A 123 -19.01 25.46 18.51
C VAL A 123 -18.68 26.90 18.09
N SER A 124 -19.27 27.90 18.73
CA SER A 124 -19.03 29.32 18.41
C SER A 124 -17.59 29.80 18.69
N ARG A 125 -16.80 29.02 19.43
CA ARG A 125 -15.39 29.34 19.72
C ARG A 125 -14.44 28.91 18.60
N PHE A 126 -14.87 28.06 17.68
CA PHE A 126 -13.98 27.53 16.66
C PHE A 126 -13.51 28.61 15.68
N HIS A 127 -12.20 28.85 15.68
CA HIS A 127 -11.52 29.70 14.69
C HIS A 127 -10.46 28.92 13.89
N THR A 128 -10.08 27.73 14.38
CA THR A 128 -9.08 26.85 13.76
C THR A 128 -9.64 25.44 13.60
N VAL A 129 -9.23 24.73 12.55
CA VAL A 129 -9.42 23.28 12.40
C VAL A 129 -8.08 22.59 12.19
N LYS A 130 -7.86 21.48 12.89
CA LYS A 130 -6.66 20.64 12.76
C LYS A 130 -7.09 19.24 12.33
N VAL A 131 -6.54 18.79 11.20
CA VAL A 131 -6.97 17.57 10.51
C VAL A 131 -5.81 16.58 10.40
N PHE A 132 -5.98 15.40 10.99
CA PHE A 132 -4.95 14.36 11.01
C PHE A 132 -5.40 13.18 10.15
N ASP A 133 -4.57 12.75 9.20
CA ASP A 133 -4.77 11.45 8.54
C ASP A 133 -4.40 10.29 9.49
N PHE A 134 -4.94 9.10 9.21
CA PHE A 134 -4.69 7.93 10.05
C PHE A 134 -3.48 7.13 9.59
N ASP A 135 -3.61 6.44 8.44
CA ASP A 135 -2.60 5.52 7.92
C ASP A 135 -1.28 6.25 7.61
N GLN A 136 -0.17 5.73 8.13
CA GLN A 136 1.19 6.29 7.99
C GLN A 136 1.38 7.75 8.46
N THR A 137 0.37 8.32 9.13
CA THR A 137 0.41 9.67 9.69
C THR A 137 0.30 9.62 11.21
N LEU A 138 -0.89 9.36 11.75
CA LEU A 138 -1.11 9.17 13.19
C LEU A 138 -0.70 7.76 13.64
N PHE A 139 -0.93 6.76 12.77
CA PHE A 139 -0.71 5.35 13.05
C PHE A 139 0.06 4.68 11.90
N GLN A 140 1.12 3.96 12.24
CA GLN A 140 1.99 3.24 11.29
C GLN A 140 1.33 1.94 10.77
N SER A 141 0.17 2.08 10.12
CA SER A 141 -0.57 0.94 9.56
C SER A 141 0.30 0.08 8.65
N PRO A 142 0.32 -1.26 8.85
CA PRO A 142 1.29 -2.10 8.16
C PRO A 142 1.08 -2.07 6.65
N LEU A 143 2.18 -2.07 5.92
CA LEU A 143 2.22 -2.21 4.46
C LEU A 143 2.48 -3.68 4.09
N PRO A 144 2.14 -4.14 2.87
CA PRO A 144 2.61 -5.42 2.38
C PRO A 144 4.15 -5.43 2.31
N ASN A 145 4.76 -6.47 2.87
CA ASN A 145 6.20 -6.61 3.01
C ASN A 145 6.86 -6.96 1.66
N PRO A 146 7.73 -6.08 1.11
CA PRO A 146 8.43 -6.31 -0.16
C PRO A 146 9.53 -7.39 -0.08
N ALA A 147 9.86 -7.88 1.11
CA ALA A 147 10.71 -9.04 1.33
C ALA A 147 9.95 -10.36 1.26
N LEU A 148 8.61 -10.34 1.34
CA LEU A 148 7.75 -11.52 1.20
C LEU A 148 7.08 -11.58 -0.16
N TRP A 149 6.61 -10.45 -0.67
CA TRP A 149 5.75 -10.40 -1.84
C TRP A 149 6.43 -9.80 -3.06
N ASP A 150 6.19 -10.43 -4.21
CA ASP A 150 6.58 -9.86 -5.49
C ASP A 150 5.95 -8.47 -5.71
N PRO A 151 6.69 -7.47 -6.22
CA PRO A 151 6.17 -6.11 -6.41
C PRO A 151 4.89 -6.04 -7.26
N SER A 152 4.73 -6.91 -8.28
CA SER A 152 3.51 -6.95 -9.08
C SER A 152 2.32 -7.47 -8.26
N PHE A 153 2.56 -8.41 -7.35
CA PHE A 153 1.53 -8.91 -6.46
C PHE A 153 1.16 -7.89 -5.38
N ILE A 154 2.11 -7.12 -4.84
CA ILE A 154 1.82 -5.99 -3.94
C ILE A 154 0.87 -4.99 -4.60
N GLY A 155 1.08 -4.68 -5.88
CA GLY A 155 0.17 -3.82 -6.64
C GLY A 155 -1.26 -4.38 -6.72
N ILE A 156 -1.40 -5.70 -6.79
CA ILE A 156 -2.69 -6.40 -6.80
C ILE A 156 -3.32 -6.42 -5.40
N LEU A 157 -2.54 -6.67 -4.35
CA LEU A 157 -2.99 -6.67 -2.96
C LEU A 157 -3.47 -5.28 -2.53
N THR A 158 -2.74 -4.23 -2.87
CA THR A 158 -3.08 -2.85 -2.49
C THR A 158 -4.20 -2.25 -3.34
N SER A 159 -4.48 -2.84 -4.50
CA SER A 159 -5.62 -2.45 -5.34
C SER A 159 -6.93 -2.97 -4.76
N TRP A 160 -7.91 -2.07 -4.69
CA TRP A 160 -9.27 -2.41 -4.27
C TRP A 160 -9.99 -3.40 -5.22
N ALA A 161 -9.57 -3.51 -6.50
CA ALA A 161 -10.35 -4.22 -7.51
C ALA A 161 -9.89 -5.66 -7.82
N TYR A 162 -8.70 -6.08 -7.37
CA TYR A 162 -8.09 -7.32 -7.86
C TYR A 162 -8.05 -8.47 -6.86
N CYS A 163 -7.82 -8.21 -5.57
CA CYS A 163 -7.77 -9.25 -4.53
C CYS A 163 -8.74 -8.92 -3.39
N GLY A 164 -9.96 -9.47 -3.46
CA GLY A 164 -11.00 -9.20 -2.46
C GLY A 164 -11.38 -7.72 -2.39
N ALA A 165 -11.29 -7.12 -1.20
CA ALA A 165 -11.49 -5.68 -0.97
C ALA A 165 -10.18 -4.85 -1.12
N GLY A 166 -9.05 -5.51 -1.35
CA GLY A 166 -7.72 -4.92 -1.25
C GLY A 166 -7.24 -4.74 0.20
N TRP A 167 -5.94 -4.50 0.34
CA TRP A 167 -5.20 -4.41 1.60
C TRP A 167 -5.82 -3.41 2.57
N TRP A 168 -5.97 -2.16 2.15
CA TRP A 168 -6.47 -1.06 2.97
C TRP A 168 -7.92 -1.23 3.45
N HIS A 169 -8.68 -2.13 2.83
CA HIS A 169 -10.07 -2.40 3.18
C HIS A 169 -10.27 -3.77 3.85
N ASN A 170 -9.20 -4.53 4.10
CA ASN A 170 -9.27 -5.78 4.84
C ASN A 170 -9.08 -5.52 6.36
N PRO A 171 -10.04 -5.89 7.21
CA PRO A 171 -9.93 -5.74 8.67
C PRO A 171 -8.65 -6.32 9.26
N GLY A 172 -8.17 -7.44 8.70
CA GLY A 172 -6.97 -8.13 9.16
C GLY A 172 -5.69 -7.29 9.12
N THR A 173 -5.69 -6.16 8.40
CA THR A 173 -4.56 -5.20 8.41
C THR A 173 -4.46 -4.37 9.69
N LEU A 174 -5.50 -4.28 10.51
CA LEU A 174 -5.46 -3.65 11.84
C LEU A 174 -5.69 -4.65 12.98
N ASP A 175 -6.01 -5.91 12.65
CA ASP A 175 -6.00 -7.00 13.62
C ASP A 175 -4.58 -7.53 13.72
N MET A 176 -3.76 -6.89 14.54
CA MET A 176 -2.32 -7.14 14.68
C MET A 176 -1.97 -8.12 15.80
N GLY A 177 -2.98 -8.61 16.53
CA GLY A 177 -2.87 -9.72 17.46
C GLY A 177 -3.03 -9.31 18.91
N PRO A 178 -3.37 -10.27 19.79
CA PRO A 178 -3.72 -9.99 21.17
C PRO A 178 -2.59 -9.30 21.93
N GLU A 179 -1.33 -9.62 21.64
CA GLU A 179 -0.17 -9.00 22.29
C GLU A 179 -0.02 -7.52 21.93
N ILE A 180 -0.17 -7.18 20.65
CA ILE A 180 -0.09 -5.79 20.17
C ILE A 180 -1.31 -4.99 20.63
N GLU A 181 -2.51 -5.58 20.63
CA GLU A 181 -3.71 -4.92 21.14
C GLU A 181 -3.65 -4.72 22.66
N ALA A 182 -3.13 -5.69 23.40
CA ALA A 182 -2.91 -5.58 24.85
C ALA A 182 -1.88 -4.50 25.21
N SER A 183 -0.90 -4.25 24.34
CA SER A 183 0.05 -3.14 24.51
C SER A 183 -0.50 -1.78 24.07
N LEU A 184 -1.79 -1.71 23.68
CA LEU A 184 -2.42 -0.51 23.11
C LEU A 184 -1.67 0.00 21.87
N TRP A 185 -1.15 -0.94 21.07
CA TRP A 185 -0.38 -0.67 19.87
C TRP A 185 0.88 0.17 20.15
N SER A 186 1.54 -0.07 21.30
CA SER A 186 2.80 0.58 21.62
C SER A 186 3.84 0.37 20.51
N GLY A 187 4.52 1.45 20.11
CA GLY A 187 5.47 1.44 18.98
C GLY A 187 4.84 1.63 17.60
N TRP A 188 3.51 1.57 17.46
CA TRP A 188 2.81 1.81 16.18
C TRP A 188 2.25 3.22 16.04
N TRP A 189 2.11 3.95 17.15
CA TRP A 189 1.68 5.33 17.14
C TRP A 189 2.83 6.25 16.77
N ASN A 190 2.56 7.24 15.92
CA ASN A 190 3.48 8.35 15.73
C ASN A 190 3.37 9.29 16.93
N GLU A 191 4.22 9.11 17.94
CA GLU A 191 4.12 9.87 19.20
C GLU A 191 4.29 11.39 19.00
N ALA A 192 5.01 11.83 17.97
CA ALA A 192 5.13 13.25 17.65
C ALA A 192 3.79 13.83 17.16
N ILE A 193 3.05 13.07 16.34
CA ILE A 193 1.71 13.48 15.86
C ILE A 193 0.66 13.31 16.96
N VAL A 194 0.76 12.28 17.79
CA VAL A 194 -0.07 12.11 19.00
C VAL A 194 0.00 13.35 19.88
N GLU A 195 1.19 13.92 20.09
CA GLU A 195 1.32 15.15 20.88
C GLU A 195 0.63 16.33 20.20
N LYS A 196 0.68 16.43 18.87
CA LYS A 196 -0.07 17.45 18.11
C LYS A 196 -1.58 17.28 18.22
N VAL A 197 -2.08 16.05 18.32
CA VAL A 197 -3.50 15.78 18.59
C VAL A 197 -3.86 16.25 20.00
N ARG A 198 -3.04 15.98 21.02
CA ARG A 198 -3.30 16.46 22.39
C ARG A 198 -3.31 17.98 22.47
N GLU A 199 -2.30 18.64 21.93
CA GLU A 199 -2.23 20.10 21.81
C GLU A 199 -3.47 20.67 21.08
N SER A 200 -3.98 19.97 20.07
CA SER A 200 -5.20 20.35 19.34
C SER A 200 -6.44 20.24 20.22
N SER A 201 -6.58 19.15 20.97
CA SER A 201 -7.76 18.87 21.80
C SER A 201 -7.85 19.76 23.05
N GLU A 202 -6.72 20.28 23.53
CA GLU A 202 -6.67 21.22 24.66
C GLU A 202 -7.05 22.66 24.27
N ASP A 203 -7.00 23.00 22.98
CA ASP A 203 -7.36 24.32 22.47
C ASP A 203 -8.88 24.45 22.29
N PRO A 204 -9.59 25.22 23.12
CA PRO A 204 -11.05 25.36 23.02
C PRO A 204 -11.52 26.10 21.75
N GLY A 205 -10.61 26.74 21.01
CA GLY A 205 -10.89 27.38 19.73
C GLY A 205 -10.58 26.50 18.51
N CYS A 206 -10.20 25.24 18.73
CA CYS A 206 -9.79 24.31 17.69
C CYS A 206 -10.76 23.14 17.53
N LEU A 207 -11.23 22.91 16.30
CA LEU A 207 -11.94 21.69 15.92
C LEU A 207 -10.92 20.61 15.54
N THR A 208 -10.87 19.51 16.30
CA THR A 208 -9.88 18.44 16.14
C THR A 208 -10.48 17.25 15.40
N ILE A 209 -9.94 16.92 14.21
CA ILE A 209 -10.54 15.93 13.29
C ILE A 209 -9.54 14.83 12.92
N LEU A 210 -9.95 13.56 13.04
CA LEU A 210 -9.31 12.43 12.39
C LEU A 210 -10.01 12.18 11.04
N LEU A 211 -9.28 12.20 9.93
CA LEU A 211 -9.84 12.07 8.58
C LEU A 211 -9.09 11.02 7.75
N THR A 212 -9.66 9.82 7.62
CA THR A 212 -9.03 8.67 6.96
C THR A 212 -9.74 8.20 5.68
N GLY A 213 -8.97 7.58 4.79
CA GLY A 213 -9.48 6.86 3.62
C GLY A 213 -10.00 5.45 3.90
N ARG A 214 -9.89 4.95 5.14
CA ARG A 214 -10.45 3.66 5.55
C ARG A 214 -11.98 3.65 5.41
N ASN A 215 -12.53 2.48 5.10
CA ASN A 215 -13.97 2.31 4.88
C ASN A 215 -14.73 2.36 6.23
N GLY A 216 -15.65 3.30 6.39
CA GLY A 216 -16.41 3.54 7.62
C GLY A 216 -17.20 2.33 8.12
N PRO A 217 -18.06 1.72 7.28
CA PRO A 217 -18.78 0.50 7.64
C PRO A 217 -17.89 -0.64 8.18
N THR A 218 -16.65 -0.75 7.69
CA THR A 218 -15.72 -1.80 8.09
C THR A 218 -14.86 -1.41 9.31
N PHE A 219 -14.38 -0.17 9.38
CA PHE A 219 -13.35 0.24 10.34
C PHE A 219 -13.83 1.22 11.41
N GLY A 220 -15.02 1.80 11.28
CA GLY A 220 -15.49 2.88 12.14
C GLY A 220 -15.37 2.55 13.63
N GLN A 221 -15.94 1.40 14.05
CA GLN A 221 -15.88 0.96 15.44
C GLN A 221 -14.44 0.65 15.91
N LYS A 222 -13.63 -0.02 15.09
CA LYS A 222 -12.23 -0.34 15.42
C LYS A 222 -11.41 0.93 15.61
N LEU A 223 -11.53 1.91 14.70
CA LEU A 223 -10.84 3.19 14.79
C LEU A 223 -11.23 3.96 16.05
N VAL A 224 -12.53 4.06 16.35
CA VAL A 224 -13.02 4.71 17.58
C VAL A 224 -12.41 4.03 18.81
N SER A 225 -12.43 2.69 18.87
CA SER A 225 -11.85 1.92 19.98
C SER A 225 -10.33 2.14 20.12
N MET A 226 -9.57 2.12 19.02
CA MET A 226 -8.13 2.36 19.04
C MET A 226 -7.81 3.77 19.57
N ILE A 227 -8.48 4.78 19.04
CA ILE A 227 -8.29 6.19 19.42
C ILE A 227 -8.64 6.43 20.90
N GLN A 228 -9.77 5.89 21.36
CA GLN A 228 -10.17 5.97 22.77
C GLN A 228 -9.19 5.25 23.70
N SER A 229 -8.70 4.08 23.30
CA SER A 229 -7.74 3.30 24.10
C SER A 229 -6.40 4.03 24.28
N LYS A 230 -5.99 4.82 23.27
CA LYS A 230 -4.79 5.68 23.32
C LYS A 230 -5.03 6.98 24.10
N GLY A 231 -6.28 7.27 24.48
CA GLY A 231 -6.66 8.49 25.20
C GLY A 231 -6.54 9.74 24.34
N LEU A 232 -6.84 9.64 23.05
CA LEU A 232 -6.85 10.80 22.14
C LEU A 232 -8.26 11.35 22.02
N ASP A 233 -8.42 12.65 22.26
CA ASP A 233 -9.71 13.33 22.22
C ASP A 233 -9.90 14.03 20.85
N PHE A 234 -10.78 13.46 20.03
CA PHE A 234 -11.17 14.05 18.73
C PHE A 234 -12.59 14.56 18.83
N ASP A 235 -12.89 15.69 18.19
CA ASP A 235 -14.28 16.14 18.05
C ASP A 235 -15.02 15.33 16.98
N LEU A 236 -14.31 14.95 15.90
CA LEU A 236 -14.85 14.14 14.80
C LEU A 236 -13.87 13.05 14.39
N ILE A 237 -14.37 11.82 14.22
CA ILE A 237 -13.68 10.76 13.50
C ILE A 237 -14.42 10.48 12.21
N VAL A 238 -13.72 10.69 11.11
CA VAL A 238 -14.27 10.74 9.77
C VAL A 238 -13.55 9.73 8.90
N THR A 239 -14.35 8.90 8.24
CA THR A 239 -13.89 7.78 7.42
C THR A 239 -14.44 7.92 6.01
N LYS A 240 -13.95 7.11 5.08
CA LYS A 240 -14.57 7.00 3.77
C LYS A 240 -15.92 6.29 3.93
N PRO A 241 -17.08 6.93 3.64
CA PRO A 241 -18.40 6.37 3.94
C PRO A 241 -18.66 5.07 3.18
N THR A 242 -18.11 4.97 1.98
CA THR A 242 -18.16 3.76 1.18
C THR A 242 -17.05 3.74 0.13
N THR A 243 -16.66 2.56 -0.35
CA THR A 243 -15.75 2.45 -1.49
C THR A 243 -16.51 2.53 -2.81
N VAL A 244 -17.74 2.01 -2.81
CA VAL A 244 -18.68 2.07 -3.92
C VAL A 244 -20.08 2.38 -3.42
N ALA A 245 -20.85 3.15 -4.18
CA ALA A 245 -22.27 3.33 -3.92
C ALA A 245 -23.12 2.66 -5.00
N LEU A 246 -24.16 1.91 -4.59
CA LEU A 246 -25.15 1.36 -5.51
C LEU A 246 -26.15 2.45 -5.90
N LEU A 247 -26.33 2.69 -7.19
CA LEU A 247 -27.36 3.58 -7.71
C LEU A 247 -28.70 2.84 -7.71
N ASP A 248 -29.63 3.29 -6.87
CA ASP A 248 -30.97 2.72 -6.83
C ASP A 248 -31.67 2.92 -8.19
N PRO A 249 -32.01 1.83 -8.91
CA PRO A 249 -32.70 1.94 -10.19
C PRO A 249 -34.08 2.62 -10.07
N SER A 250 -34.69 2.62 -8.87
CA SER A 250 -36.03 3.16 -8.61
C SER A 250 -36.12 4.70 -8.66
N ARG A 251 -35.01 5.42 -8.38
CA ARG A 251 -34.98 6.90 -8.35
C ARG A 251 -34.76 7.56 -9.72
N SER A 252 -34.47 6.78 -10.76
CA SER A 252 -34.40 7.27 -12.16
C SER A 252 -35.79 7.51 -12.80
N SER A 253 -36.83 7.66 -11.98
CA SER A 253 -38.24 7.73 -12.35
C SER A 253 -38.68 9.07 -12.95
N ALA A 254 -37.82 10.10 -12.99
CA ALA A 254 -38.19 11.44 -13.44
C ALA A 254 -38.36 11.62 -14.97
N SER A 255 -38.16 10.58 -15.82
CA SER A 255 -38.32 10.75 -17.28
C SER A 255 -38.81 9.51 -18.05
N ARG A 256 -39.50 8.55 -17.42
CA ARG A 256 -40.13 7.46 -18.19
C ARG A 256 -41.51 7.87 -18.66
N LYS A 257 -41.58 8.59 -19.80
CA LYS A 257 -42.71 8.44 -20.71
C LYS A 257 -42.80 6.94 -21.02
N ALA A 258 -43.92 6.33 -20.65
CA ALA A 258 -44.12 4.89 -20.65
C ALA A 258 -44.05 4.29 -22.06
N ASP A 259 -42.85 3.86 -22.49
CA ASP A 259 -42.71 2.98 -23.64
C ASP A 259 -43.19 1.57 -23.26
N LYS A 260 -44.49 1.32 -23.50
CA LYS A 260 -45.22 0.06 -23.27
C LYS A 260 -44.72 -1.15 -24.11
N LYS A 261 -43.51 -1.11 -24.67
CA LYS A 261 -42.99 -2.16 -25.56
C LYS A 261 -41.68 -2.81 -25.13
N ALA A 262 -41.11 -2.46 -23.98
CA ALA A 262 -39.90 -3.13 -23.51
C ALA A 262 -40.21 -4.58 -23.05
N PRO A 263 -39.48 -5.60 -23.54
CA PRO A 263 -39.70 -7.00 -23.16
C PRO A 263 -39.48 -7.24 -21.67
N ALA A 264 -40.38 -8.01 -21.06
CA ALA A 264 -40.49 -8.23 -19.61
C ALA A 264 -39.34 -9.02 -18.94
N SER A 265 -38.19 -9.23 -19.60
CA SER A 265 -37.13 -10.13 -19.13
C SER A 265 -35.77 -9.49 -18.85
N SER A 266 -35.59 -8.18 -19.05
CA SER A 266 -34.31 -7.54 -18.71
C SER A 266 -34.23 -7.28 -17.20
N LYS A 267 -33.42 -8.06 -16.49
CA LYS A 267 -33.07 -7.74 -15.10
C LYS A 267 -32.45 -6.33 -15.06
N PRO A 268 -32.83 -5.47 -14.10
CA PRO A 268 -32.23 -4.15 -13.98
C PRO A 268 -30.71 -4.30 -13.81
N VAL A 269 -29.93 -3.65 -14.68
CA VAL A 269 -28.48 -3.62 -14.56
C VAL A 269 -28.13 -2.74 -13.38
N GLU A 270 -27.57 -3.35 -12.33
CA GLU A 270 -27.04 -2.61 -11.18
C GLU A 270 -25.93 -1.66 -11.66
N LYS A 271 -26.03 -0.39 -11.26
CA LYS A 271 -25.01 0.62 -11.56
C LYS A 271 -24.33 1.03 -10.27
N TYR A 272 -23.02 1.17 -10.34
CA TYR A 272 -22.20 1.47 -9.20
C TYR A 272 -21.43 2.77 -9.42
N LEU A 273 -21.13 3.48 -8.34
CA LEU A 273 -20.28 4.66 -8.33
C LEU A 273 -19.07 4.40 -7.44
N LYS A 274 -17.88 4.42 -8.03
CA LYS A 274 -16.62 4.39 -7.28
C LYS A 274 -16.43 5.74 -6.60
N VAL A 275 -16.14 5.71 -5.30
CA VAL A 275 -15.89 6.90 -4.50
C VAL A 275 -14.37 7.11 -4.39
N HIS A 276 -13.88 8.28 -4.80
CA HIS A 276 -12.46 8.60 -4.72
C HIS A 276 -12.07 9.14 -3.34
N THR A 277 -11.01 8.60 -2.74
CA THR A 277 -10.60 8.93 -1.36
C THR A 277 -10.29 10.41 -1.17
N PHE A 278 -9.49 11.01 -2.07
CA PHE A 278 -9.17 12.43 -1.99
C PHE A 278 -10.43 13.30 -2.09
N ASN A 279 -11.33 12.97 -3.03
CA ASN A 279 -12.55 13.76 -3.25
C ASN A 279 -13.48 13.69 -2.02
N THR A 280 -13.59 12.54 -1.36
CA THR A 280 -14.33 12.41 -0.10
C THR A 280 -13.75 13.31 1.00
N LYS A 281 -12.42 13.27 1.19
CA LYS A 281 -11.76 14.13 2.19
C LYS A 281 -12.00 15.62 1.88
N HIS A 282 -11.81 15.99 0.62
CA HIS A 282 -11.97 17.36 0.14
C HIS A 282 -13.41 17.89 0.29
N ASP A 283 -14.42 17.10 -0.11
CA ASP A 283 -15.84 17.43 0.04
C ASP A 283 -16.22 17.60 1.52
N PHE A 284 -15.75 16.70 2.38
CA PHE A 284 -15.99 16.79 3.82
C PHE A 284 -15.42 18.08 4.43
N LEU A 285 -14.18 18.44 4.10
CA LEU A 285 -13.57 19.68 4.58
C LEU A 285 -14.28 20.93 4.03
N TYR A 286 -14.83 20.87 2.82
CA TYR A 286 -15.70 21.92 2.31
C TYR A 286 -16.99 22.08 3.15
N ASN A 287 -17.61 20.97 3.56
CA ASN A 287 -18.78 21.00 4.44
C ASN A 287 -18.43 21.62 5.80
N ILE A 288 -17.25 21.36 6.36
CA ILE A 288 -16.75 21.98 7.61
C ILE A 288 -16.69 23.50 7.48
N LEU A 289 -16.04 24.01 6.43
CA LEU A 289 -15.86 25.46 6.23
C LEU A 289 -17.18 26.18 5.93
N TYR A 290 -18.17 25.46 5.42
CA TYR A 290 -19.50 26.01 5.20
C TYR A 290 -20.33 26.04 6.49
N GLU A 291 -20.30 24.96 7.27
CA GLU A 291 -21.03 24.86 8.55
C GLU A 291 -20.47 25.82 9.60
N TYR A 292 -19.15 25.94 9.65
CA TYR A 292 -18.43 26.74 10.64
C TYR A 292 -17.64 27.86 9.95
N PRO A 293 -18.32 28.89 9.40
CA PRO A 293 -17.66 29.97 8.65
C PRO A 293 -16.74 30.85 9.50
N VAL A 294 -16.80 30.72 10.83
CA VAL A 294 -15.89 31.38 11.79
C VAL A 294 -14.49 30.76 11.76
N ILE A 295 -14.36 29.51 11.28
CA ILE A 295 -13.06 28.87 11.10
C ILE A 295 -12.33 29.57 9.94
N ARG A 296 -11.18 30.17 10.26
CA ARG A 296 -10.34 30.91 9.31
C ARG A 296 -8.93 30.32 9.17
N SER A 297 -8.56 29.35 10.00
CA SER A 297 -7.27 28.67 9.93
C SER A 297 -7.44 27.16 9.83
N MET A 298 -6.67 26.51 8.96
CA MET A 298 -6.64 25.04 8.83
C MET A 298 -5.20 24.53 8.79
N HIS A 299 -4.91 23.52 9.61
CA HIS A 299 -3.65 22.76 9.56
C HIS A 299 -3.95 21.28 9.28
N LEU A 300 -3.24 20.67 8.34
CA LEU A 300 -3.45 19.29 7.92
C LEU A 300 -2.15 18.47 8.01
N TRP A 301 -2.24 17.22 8.46
CA TRP A 301 -1.15 16.24 8.44
C TRP A 301 -1.53 15.04 7.56
N ASP A 302 -0.72 14.72 6.56
CA ASP A 302 -0.91 13.55 5.67
C ASP A 302 0.46 13.04 5.19
N ASP A 303 0.55 11.75 4.89
CA ASP A 303 1.78 11.07 4.49
C ASP A 303 1.95 11.02 2.96
N ARG A 304 0.85 11.09 2.20
CA ARG A 304 0.86 10.79 0.76
C ARG A 304 1.23 12.01 -0.07
N PRO A 305 2.39 12.01 -0.77
CA PRO A 305 2.80 13.16 -1.57
C PRO A 305 1.76 13.57 -2.62
N CYS A 306 1.06 12.59 -3.20
CA CYS A 306 0.02 12.84 -4.19
C CYS A 306 -1.25 13.48 -3.60
N GLN A 307 -1.61 13.19 -2.34
CA GLN A 307 -2.72 13.87 -1.67
C GLN A 307 -2.30 15.25 -1.20
N ILE A 308 -1.10 15.38 -0.66
CA ILE A 308 -0.52 16.65 -0.21
C ILE A 308 -0.50 17.67 -1.35
N ALA A 309 -0.03 17.28 -2.54
CA ALA A 309 -0.01 18.16 -3.71
C ALA A 309 -1.43 18.67 -4.06
N LYS A 310 -2.43 17.80 -3.99
CA LYS A 310 -3.83 18.17 -4.24
C LYS A 310 -4.42 19.03 -3.13
N PHE A 311 -4.10 18.77 -1.87
CA PHE A 311 -4.53 19.61 -0.74
C PHE A 311 -3.86 20.99 -0.76
N ARG A 312 -2.62 21.12 -1.23
CA ARG A 312 -2.02 22.45 -1.46
C ARG A 312 -2.80 23.25 -2.49
N GLN A 313 -3.24 22.61 -3.57
CA GLN A 313 -4.10 23.25 -4.56
C GLN A 313 -5.46 23.65 -3.98
N ALA A 314 -6.11 22.74 -3.24
CA ALA A 314 -7.40 23.00 -2.58
C ALA A 314 -7.29 24.11 -1.51
N GLY A 315 -6.21 24.09 -0.72
CA GLY A 315 -5.91 25.12 0.28
C GLY A 315 -5.76 26.50 -0.34
N GLN A 316 -5.02 26.60 -1.46
CA GLN A 316 -4.92 27.86 -2.21
C GLN A 316 -6.29 28.33 -2.71
N GLU A 317 -7.13 27.41 -3.19
CA GLU A 317 -8.50 27.72 -3.61
C GLU A 317 -9.35 28.26 -2.44
N TRP A 318 -9.23 27.68 -1.23
CA TRP A 318 -9.93 28.16 -0.04
C TRP A 318 -9.45 29.55 0.41
N LEU A 319 -8.15 29.83 0.29
CA LEU A 319 -7.58 31.15 0.55
C LEU A 319 -8.07 32.19 -0.47
N ASP A 320 -8.04 31.86 -1.76
CA ASP A 320 -8.47 32.75 -2.85
C ASP A 320 -9.96 33.11 -2.74
N LYS A 321 -10.78 32.13 -2.33
CA LYS A 321 -12.21 32.31 -2.06
C LYS A 321 -12.50 32.98 -0.72
N LYS A 322 -11.46 33.34 0.04
CA LYS A 322 -11.56 33.92 1.39
C LYS A 322 -12.40 33.06 2.33
N MET A 323 -12.34 31.74 2.18
CA MET A 323 -12.93 30.79 3.15
C MET A 323 -11.99 30.60 4.33
N LEU A 324 -10.68 30.63 4.08
CA LEU A 324 -9.63 30.65 5.08
C LEU A 324 -8.78 31.91 4.93
N ASP A 325 -8.16 32.33 6.02
CA ASP A 325 -7.08 33.32 6.06
C ASP A 325 -5.71 32.62 6.16
N HIS A 326 -5.67 31.38 6.68
CA HIS A 326 -4.46 30.57 6.79
C HIS A 326 -4.73 29.10 6.44
N PHE A 327 -3.81 28.50 5.68
CA PHE A 327 -3.81 27.07 5.38
C PHE A 327 -2.38 26.54 5.41
N GLU A 328 -2.17 25.46 6.15
CA GLU A 328 -0.90 24.75 6.24
C GLU A 328 -1.12 23.24 6.09
N ILE A 329 -0.19 22.57 5.39
CA ILE A 329 -0.14 21.11 5.32
C ILE A 329 1.27 20.61 5.63
N THR A 330 1.37 19.80 6.68
CA THR A 330 2.59 19.14 7.13
C THR A 330 2.69 17.78 6.48
N VAL A 331 3.83 17.53 5.83
CA VAL A 331 4.17 16.21 5.28
C VAL A 331 4.68 15.34 6.40
N VAL A 332 4.00 14.23 6.67
CA VAL A 332 4.45 13.23 7.66
C VAL A 332 5.16 12.11 6.93
N GLN A 333 6.33 11.71 7.42
CA GLN A 333 7.09 10.60 6.85
C GLN A 333 7.58 9.71 7.95
N GLU A 334 6.92 8.58 8.07
CA GLU A 334 7.27 7.54 9.02
C GLU A 334 7.95 6.37 8.30
N PRO A 335 8.85 5.66 9.01
CA PRO A 335 9.35 4.37 8.57
C PRO A 335 8.20 3.41 8.22
N MET A 336 8.45 2.55 7.24
CA MET A 336 7.50 1.50 6.89
C MET A 336 7.55 0.43 7.98
N VAL A 337 6.37 0.03 8.48
CA VAL A 337 6.23 -1.11 9.37
C VAL A 337 5.49 -2.21 8.63
N TYR A 338 5.88 -3.45 8.87
CA TYR A 338 5.32 -4.65 8.27
C TYR A 338 4.68 -5.51 9.36
N LEU A 339 3.76 -6.40 8.97
CA LEU A 339 3.27 -7.40 9.90
C LEU A 339 4.37 -8.42 10.19
N ASP A 340 4.19 -9.19 11.26
CA ASP A 340 4.93 -10.45 11.43
C ASP A 340 4.84 -11.26 10.13
N PRO A 341 5.96 -11.79 9.60
CA PRO A 341 5.96 -12.44 8.30
C PRO A 341 4.95 -13.58 8.15
N GLN A 342 4.80 -14.42 9.17
CA GLN A 342 3.88 -15.55 9.10
C GLN A 342 2.43 -15.07 9.14
N ARG A 343 2.12 -14.13 10.05
CA ARG A 343 0.79 -13.51 10.10
C ARG A 343 0.42 -12.83 8.78
N GLU A 344 1.39 -12.17 8.14
CA GLU A 344 1.18 -11.52 6.86
C GLU A 344 0.88 -12.53 5.76
N ILE A 345 1.64 -13.63 5.71
CA ILE A 345 1.41 -14.75 4.80
C ILE A 345 0.00 -15.30 4.99
N ASP A 346 -0.41 -15.57 6.23
CA ASP A 346 -1.73 -16.11 6.55
C ASP A 346 -2.85 -15.14 6.13
N LEU A 347 -2.68 -13.84 6.40
CA LEU A 347 -3.61 -12.79 5.98
C LEU A 347 -3.76 -12.78 4.46
N VAL A 348 -2.66 -12.73 3.70
CA VAL A 348 -2.69 -12.66 2.24
C VAL A 348 -3.26 -13.95 1.64
N LEU A 349 -2.91 -15.12 2.18
CA LEU A 349 -3.50 -16.38 1.72
C LEU A 349 -5.01 -16.43 1.96
N SER A 350 -5.49 -15.93 3.10
CA SER A 350 -6.93 -15.82 3.37
C SER A 350 -7.64 -14.85 2.41
N MET A 351 -6.99 -13.74 2.03
CA MET A 351 -7.48 -12.79 1.03
C MET A 351 -7.62 -13.46 -0.34
N VAL A 352 -6.61 -14.22 -0.75
CA VAL A 352 -6.60 -14.98 -2.00
C VAL A 352 -7.69 -16.04 -2.00
N GLU A 353 -7.85 -16.78 -0.90
CA GLU A 353 -8.90 -17.79 -0.76
C GLU A 353 -10.30 -17.17 -0.86
N ALA A 354 -10.55 -16.06 -0.15
CA ALA A 354 -11.81 -15.33 -0.22
C ALA A 354 -12.09 -14.82 -1.65
N ASN A 355 -11.07 -14.30 -2.33
CA ASN A 355 -11.18 -13.89 -3.73
C ASN A 355 -11.53 -15.07 -4.64
N ASN A 356 -10.86 -16.21 -4.49
CA ASN A 356 -11.07 -17.39 -5.33
C ASN A 356 -12.45 -18.01 -5.10
N ARG A 357 -12.93 -18.07 -3.85
CA ARG A 357 -14.32 -18.47 -3.56
C ARG A 357 -15.33 -17.58 -4.26
N GLN A 358 -15.07 -16.27 -4.30
CA GLN A 358 -15.94 -15.34 -5.01
C GLN A 358 -15.90 -15.53 -6.54
N VAL A 359 -14.73 -15.88 -7.10
CA VAL A 359 -14.62 -16.26 -8.53
C VAL A 359 -15.47 -17.49 -8.82
N ASP A 360 -15.45 -18.51 -7.97
CA ASP A 360 -16.23 -19.73 -8.15
C ASP A 360 -17.75 -19.42 -8.15
N ILE A 361 -18.21 -18.51 -7.29
CA ILE A 361 -19.60 -18.02 -7.26
C ILE A 361 -19.96 -17.29 -8.57
N GLU A 362 -19.10 -16.38 -9.03
CA GLU A 362 -19.32 -15.61 -10.28
C GLU A 362 -19.39 -16.54 -11.51
N GLU A 363 -18.54 -17.57 -11.57
CA GLU A 363 -18.52 -18.54 -12.67
C GLU A 363 -19.76 -19.44 -12.70
N GLN A 364 -20.38 -19.68 -11.54
CA GLN A 364 -21.67 -20.39 -11.42
C GLN A 364 -22.88 -19.49 -11.72
N GLY A 365 -22.67 -18.25 -12.14
CA GLY A 365 -23.74 -17.29 -12.43
C GLY A 365 -24.30 -16.59 -11.18
N GLY A 366 -23.60 -16.67 -10.05
CA GLY A 366 -23.89 -15.91 -8.84
C GLY A 366 -23.62 -14.41 -9.00
N PRO A 367 -24.01 -13.60 -7.99
CA PRO A 367 -23.82 -12.15 -8.04
C PRO A 367 -22.34 -11.78 -7.90
N PHE A 368 -21.96 -10.65 -8.51
CA PHE A 368 -20.67 -10.02 -8.25
C PHE A 368 -20.66 -9.47 -6.83
N LEU A 369 -19.68 -9.88 -6.02
CA LEU A 369 -19.41 -9.17 -4.77
C LEU A 369 -18.81 -7.80 -5.12
N VAL A 370 -19.39 -6.72 -4.59
CA VAL A 370 -18.79 -5.39 -4.68
C VAL A 370 -18.35 -5.01 -3.26
N PRO A 371 -17.07 -5.14 -2.91
CA PRO A 371 -16.63 -4.89 -1.55
C PRO A 371 -16.75 -3.41 -1.20
N GLY A 372 -17.28 -3.15 -0.01
CA GLY A 372 -17.52 -1.79 0.49
C GLY A 372 -18.60 -1.06 -0.30
N VAL A 373 -19.75 -1.70 -0.56
CA VAL A 373 -20.99 -1.00 -0.94
C VAL A 373 -21.59 -0.31 0.28
N GLY A 374 -22.04 0.93 0.10
CA GLY A 374 -22.63 1.75 1.14
C GLY A 374 -23.44 2.89 0.55
N ALA A 375 -23.93 3.77 1.41
CA ALA A 375 -24.71 4.93 0.98
C ALA A 375 -23.87 5.89 0.13
N VAL A 376 -24.49 6.46 -0.91
CA VAL A 376 -23.91 7.57 -1.67
C VAL A 376 -23.70 8.73 -0.69
N PRO A 377 -22.47 9.28 -0.54
CA PRO A 377 -22.27 10.52 0.18
C PRO A 377 -23.20 11.60 -0.38
N ARG A 378 -23.98 12.24 0.50
CA ARG A 378 -24.83 13.35 0.05
C ARG A 378 -23.98 14.61 0.04
N THR A 379 -23.76 15.17 -1.16
CA THR A 379 -23.14 16.49 -1.30
C THR A 379 -24.20 17.56 -1.07
N ARG A 380 -23.86 18.55 -0.24
CA ARG A 380 -24.68 19.75 -0.01
C ARG A 380 -25.11 20.38 -1.34
N PRO A 381 -26.41 20.68 -1.55
CA PRO A 381 -26.89 21.29 -2.80
C PRO A 381 -26.08 22.51 -3.24
N GLU A 382 -25.66 23.34 -2.28
CA GLU A 382 -24.87 24.56 -2.46
C GLU A 382 -23.46 24.30 -3.01
N LEU A 383 -22.95 23.08 -2.86
CA LEU A 383 -21.66 22.65 -3.38
C LEU A 383 -21.77 22.06 -4.80
N LYS A 384 -22.96 21.62 -5.23
CA LYS A 384 -23.16 21.01 -6.56
C LYS A 384 -22.81 21.98 -7.69
N ASP A 385 -23.20 23.25 -7.57
CA ASP A 385 -22.97 24.27 -8.60
C ASP A 385 -21.52 24.76 -8.66
N ARG A 386 -20.74 24.52 -7.61
CA ARG A 386 -19.34 24.94 -7.54
C ARG A 386 -18.42 24.10 -8.42
N LYS A 387 -18.97 23.12 -9.15
CA LYS A 387 -18.22 22.10 -9.92
C LYS A 387 -17.12 21.46 -9.07
N ILE A 388 -17.35 21.40 -7.75
CA ILE A 388 -16.49 20.65 -6.85
C ILE A 388 -16.61 19.21 -7.34
N TRP A 389 -15.51 18.76 -7.93
CA TRP A 389 -15.32 17.51 -8.67
C TRP A 389 -16.32 16.43 -8.29
N ASP A 390 -17.07 15.89 -9.27
CA ASP A 390 -17.97 14.75 -9.06
C ASP A 390 -17.16 13.60 -8.41
N PRO A 391 -17.36 13.29 -7.11
CA PRO A 391 -16.55 12.30 -6.40
C PRO A 391 -16.79 10.89 -6.93
N TYR A 392 -17.74 10.76 -7.86
CA TYR A 392 -18.22 9.53 -8.42
C TYR A 392 -17.66 9.29 -9.81
N GLU A 393 -17.08 8.12 -9.98
CA GLU A 393 -16.81 7.56 -11.29
C GLU A 393 -17.75 6.38 -11.49
N THR A 394 -18.41 6.30 -12.65
CA THR A 394 -19.25 5.12 -12.95
C THR A 394 -18.35 3.89 -12.89
N TYR A 395 -18.71 2.96 -12.00
CA TYR A 395 -17.99 1.73 -11.79
C TYR A 395 -18.77 0.58 -12.39
N VAL A 396 -18.07 -0.20 -13.21
CA VAL A 396 -18.55 -1.50 -13.68
C VAL A 396 -17.72 -2.55 -12.95
N PRO A 397 -18.34 -3.39 -12.11
CA PRO A 397 -17.66 -4.52 -11.49
C PRO A 397 -16.89 -5.31 -12.54
N GLN A 398 -15.59 -5.44 -12.34
CA GLN A 398 -14.74 -6.23 -13.23
C GLN A 398 -14.88 -7.69 -12.84
N LYS A 399 -14.89 -8.60 -13.83
CA LYS A 399 -14.88 -10.04 -13.57
C LYS A 399 -13.62 -10.38 -12.79
N ARG A 400 -13.77 -11.04 -11.64
CA ARG A 400 -12.62 -11.45 -10.84
C ARG A 400 -11.84 -12.56 -11.52
N HIS A 401 -10.62 -12.72 -11.05
CA HIS A 401 -9.69 -13.71 -11.57
C HIS A 401 -9.20 -14.57 -10.43
N ARG A 402 -9.24 -15.90 -10.64
CA ARG A 402 -8.58 -16.86 -9.76
C ARG A 402 -7.09 -16.51 -9.65
N ILE A 403 -6.61 -16.41 -8.42
CA ILE A 403 -5.23 -16.11 -8.05
C ILE A 403 -4.59 -17.41 -7.57
N GLU A 404 -3.43 -17.74 -8.13
CA GLU A 404 -2.57 -18.83 -7.66
C GLU A 404 -1.27 -18.20 -7.14
N VAL A 405 -1.00 -18.36 -5.85
CA VAL A 405 0.24 -17.87 -5.23
C VAL A 405 1.32 -18.92 -5.43
N THR A 406 2.48 -18.51 -5.91
CA THR A 406 3.64 -19.38 -6.14
C THR A 406 4.89 -18.70 -5.62
N ARG A 407 5.92 -19.48 -5.30
CA ARG A 407 7.27 -18.93 -5.12
C ARG A 407 7.83 -18.52 -6.49
N MET A 408 8.42 -17.34 -6.56
CA MET A 408 9.05 -16.78 -7.75
C MET A 408 10.45 -16.31 -7.40
N VAL A 409 11.40 -16.57 -8.29
CA VAL A 409 12.75 -16.01 -8.17
C VAL A 409 12.69 -14.53 -8.54
N ARG A 410 13.03 -13.65 -7.59
CA ARG A 410 13.14 -12.21 -7.83
C ARG A 410 14.44 -11.87 -8.54
N TYR A 411 15.55 -12.42 -8.04
CA TYR A 411 16.87 -12.26 -8.62
C TYR A 411 17.76 -13.43 -8.22
N THR A 412 18.81 -13.64 -9.00
CA THR A 412 19.93 -14.52 -8.68
C THR A 412 21.13 -13.64 -8.38
N GLY A 413 21.85 -13.92 -7.29
CA GLY A 413 22.93 -13.06 -6.83
C GLY A 413 23.74 -13.63 -5.68
N VAL A 414 24.63 -12.81 -5.12
CA VAL A 414 25.33 -13.12 -3.86
C VAL A 414 24.50 -12.60 -2.70
N MET A 415 24.07 -13.52 -1.85
CA MET A 415 23.39 -13.23 -0.58
C MET A 415 24.42 -13.22 0.54
N PHE A 416 24.29 -12.27 1.46
CA PHE A 416 25.10 -12.21 2.67
C PHE A 416 24.28 -12.67 3.88
N SER A 417 24.93 -13.33 4.84
CA SER A 417 24.33 -13.67 6.14
C SER A 417 23.90 -12.42 6.89
N GLU A 418 22.93 -12.56 7.80
CA GLU A 418 22.45 -11.44 8.62
C GLU A 418 23.56 -10.75 9.42
N ALA A 419 24.57 -11.48 9.91
CA ALA A 419 25.70 -10.88 10.62
C ALA A 419 26.52 -9.94 9.73
N VAL A 420 26.81 -10.35 8.49
CA VAL A 420 27.49 -9.51 7.48
C VAL A 420 26.63 -8.31 7.10
N GLN A 421 25.33 -8.51 6.86
CA GLN A 421 24.41 -7.42 6.53
C GLN A 421 24.31 -6.41 7.69
N ARG A 422 24.23 -6.88 8.94
CA ARG A 422 24.27 -6.03 10.13
C ARG A 422 25.55 -5.21 10.21
N ILE A 423 26.72 -5.83 10.01
CA ILE A 423 28.01 -5.12 9.97
C ILE A 423 28.03 -4.06 8.87
N MET A 424 27.45 -4.37 7.71
CA MET A 424 27.31 -3.41 6.62
C MET A 424 26.44 -2.22 7.03
N ARG A 425 25.25 -2.47 7.62
CA ARG A 425 24.30 -1.43 8.04
C ARG A 425 24.81 -0.57 9.20
N ASP A 426 25.31 -1.19 10.27
CA ASP A 426 25.80 -0.49 11.48
C ASP A 426 26.89 0.53 11.14
N LYS A 427 27.68 0.23 10.10
CA LYS A 427 28.83 1.04 9.70
C LYS A 427 28.47 2.10 8.65
N LEU A 428 27.22 2.19 8.19
CA LEU A 428 26.68 3.32 7.41
C LEU A 428 26.45 4.58 8.26
N GLY A 429 26.67 4.50 9.58
CA GLY A 429 26.75 5.66 10.46
C GLY A 429 25.39 6.28 10.83
N GLY A 430 24.28 5.63 10.49
CA GLY A 430 22.94 6.07 10.85
C GLY A 430 22.21 4.94 11.54
N SER A 431 22.52 4.65 12.80
CA SER A 431 21.57 3.89 13.62
C SER A 431 20.27 4.70 13.60
N HIS A 432 19.28 4.23 12.86
CA HIS A 432 17.96 4.83 12.89
C HIS A 432 17.52 4.84 14.36
N PRO A 433 16.87 5.90 14.89
CA PRO A 433 16.48 5.94 16.30
C PRO A 433 15.68 4.69 16.74
N GLN A 434 14.93 4.08 15.82
CA GLN A 434 14.23 2.82 16.04
C GLN A 434 15.16 1.60 16.11
N ASP A 435 16.24 1.54 15.31
CA ASP A 435 17.24 0.46 15.44
C ASP A 435 17.88 0.49 16.82
N ARG A 436 18.11 1.69 17.41
CA ARG A 436 18.58 1.78 18.81
C ARG A 436 17.55 1.26 19.81
N GLN A 437 16.26 1.47 19.57
CA GLN A 437 15.19 0.93 20.43
C GLN A 437 15.08 -0.60 20.30
N TYR A 438 15.19 -1.12 19.08
CA TYR A 438 15.15 -2.56 18.81
C TYR A 438 16.42 -3.25 19.35
N GLN A 439 17.59 -2.65 19.16
CA GLN A 439 18.87 -3.08 19.75
C GLN A 439 18.83 -3.02 21.28
N GLN A 440 18.20 -2.01 21.90
CA GLN A 440 18.02 -1.95 23.35
C GLN A 440 17.09 -3.06 23.87
N GLN A 441 16.02 -3.40 23.13
CA GLN A 441 15.13 -4.50 23.53
C GLN A 441 15.80 -5.87 23.38
N GLN A 442 16.60 -6.10 22.34
CA GLN A 442 17.34 -7.37 22.17
C GLN A 442 18.54 -7.49 23.11
N HIS A 443 19.27 -6.40 23.42
CA HIS A 443 20.39 -6.45 24.37
C HIS A 443 19.99 -6.81 25.80
N CYS A 444 18.71 -6.72 26.15
CA CYS A 444 18.21 -7.17 27.45
C CYS A 444 18.18 -8.71 27.61
N HIS A 445 18.42 -9.49 26.55
CA HIS A 445 18.34 -10.96 26.59
C HIS A 445 19.66 -11.70 26.31
N ASP A 446 20.75 -11.01 25.92
CA ASP A 446 21.99 -11.65 25.47
C ASP A 446 23.25 -11.15 26.22
N HIS A 447 23.34 -11.45 27.52
CA HIS A 447 24.42 -10.97 28.39
C HIS A 447 25.67 -11.88 28.50
N HIS A 448 25.90 -12.84 27.59
CA HIS A 448 26.97 -13.84 27.76
C HIS A 448 28.01 -14.04 26.64
N HIS A 449 28.12 -13.14 25.67
CA HIS A 449 29.26 -13.16 24.73
C HIS A 449 30.17 -11.93 24.90
N HIS A 450 31.38 -12.18 25.42
CA HIS A 450 32.51 -11.25 25.39
C HIS A 450 33.00 -11.11 23.94
N ASP A 451 32.42 -10.16 23.21
CA ASP A 451 32.82 -9.81 21.85
C ASP A 451 33.59 -8.48 21.87
N ASN A 452 34.86 -8.53 22.29
CA ASN A 452 35.69 -7.35 22.55
C ASN A 452 36.43 -6.79 21.32
N ASP A 453 36.31 -7.39 20.14
CA ASP A 453 37.12 -6.97 18.96
C ASP A 453 36.33 -6.33 17.82
N VAL A 454 35.00 -6.43 17.78
CA VAL A 454 34.20 -5.88 16.65
C VAL A 454 33.81 -4.40 16.85
N HIS A 455 34.02 -3.87 18.07
CA HIS A 455 33.67 -2.50 18.42
C HIS A 455 34.75 -1.46 18.10
N ASP A 456 35.81 -1.80 17.37
CA ASP A 456 36.72 -0.77 16.87
C ASP A 456 35.92 0.23 16.02
N THR A 457 35.91 1.47 16.50
CA THR A 457 34.80 2.44 16.29
C THR A 457 34.82 3.11 14.92
N LYS A 458 35.82 2.81 14.08
CA LYS A 458 35.94 3.41 12.76
C LYS A 458 35.06 2.64 11.75
N PRO A 459 34.28 3.33 10.89
CA PRO A 459 33.66 2.69 9.73
C PRO A 459 34.74 2.06 8.84
N TRP A 460 34.45 0.88 8.34
CA TRP A 460 35.37 0.15 7.46
C TRP A 460 35.26 0.64 6.01
N VAL A 461 34.16 1.29 5.63
CA VAL A 461 34.05 2.05 4.39
C VAL A 461 33.40 3.39 4.71
N ASP A 462 34.08 4.48 4.35
CA ASP A 462 33.50 5.81 4.47
C ASP A 462 32.52 6.09 3.32
N ARG A 463 31.48 6.89 3.61
CA ARG A 463 30.58 7.42 2.58
C ARG A 463 31.36 8.19 1.50
N PRO A 464 30.88 8.19 0.24
CA PRO A 464 31.37 9.09 -0.80
C PRO A 464 31.48 10.51 -0.25
N LEU A 465 32.51 11.24 -0.63
CA LEU A 465 32.83 12.54 -0.02
C LEU A 465 31.63 13.50 -0.06
N VAL A 466 30.85 13.46 -1.15
CA VAL A 466 29.66 14.27 -1.40
C VAL A 466 28.49 13.96 -0.44
N LEU A 467 28.47 12.77 0.15
CA LEU A 467 27.42 12.34 1.07
C LEU A 467 27.79 12.49 2.55
N ARG A 468 29.06 12.74 2.89
CA ARG A 468 29.53 12.76 4.29
C ARG A 468 28.82 13.81 5.15
N ASP A 469 28.51 14.97 4.58
CA ASP A 469 27.83 16.08 5.26
C ASP A 469 26.29 16.00 5.18
N GLN A 470 25.74 14.97 4.55
CA GLN A 470 24.30 14.84 4.39
C GLN A 470 23.61 14.22 5.61
N ASP A 471 22.40 14.70 5.86
CA ASP A 471 21.48 14.22 6.89
C ASP A 471 20.99 12.80 6.59
N LEU A 472 21.50 11.83 7.35
CA LEU A 472 21.17 10.41 7.24
C LEU A 472 19.70 10.10 7.54
N GLY A 473 18.98 10.98 8.24
CA GLY A 473 17.55 10.79 8.50
C GLY A 473 16.69 10.76 7.23
N LYS A 474 17.23 11.19 6.09
CA LYS A 474 16.55 11.21 4.78
C LYS A 474 16.83 9.98 3.92
N TRP A 475 17.76 9.13 4.36
CA TRP A 475 18.24 8.00 3.59
C TRP A 475 17.57 6.71 4.05
N VAL A 476 17.25 5.85 3.10
CA VAL A 476 16.72 4.50 3.35
C VAL A 476 17.83 3.50 3.07
N VAL A 477 18.13 2.68 4.06
CA VAL A 477 19.05 1.54 3.94
C VAL A 477 18.22 0.32 3.57
N PRO A 478 18.55 -0.42 2.49
CA PRO A 478 17.84 -1.65 2.16
C PRO A 478 18.01 -2.71 3.26
N ASP A 479 16.91 -3.41 3.60
CA ASP A 479 16.96 -4.53 4.54
C ASP A 479 17.82 -5.68 4.01
N ASP A 480 17.88 -5.85 2.69
CA ASP A 480 18.55 -6.94 1.98
C ASP A 480 19.72 -6.41 1.14
N LEU A 481 20.90 -6.36 1.75
CA LEU A 481 22.15 -6.01 1.07
C LEU A 481 22.66 -7.24 0.33
N HIS A 482 22.79 -7.16 -0.99
CA HIS A 482 23.15 -8.28 -1.85
C HIS A 482 23.84 -7.77 -3.13
N VAL A 483 24.46 -8.69 -3.86
CA VAL A 483 24.97 -8.44 -5.21
C VAL A 483 24.02 -9.09 -6.21
N THR A 484 23.24 -8.31 -6.95
CA THR A 484 22.40 -8.88 -8.03
C THR A 484 23.27 -9.23 -9.22
N PHE A 485 23.21 -10.47 -9.69
CA PHE A 485 23.79 -10.88 -10.97
C PHE A 485 22.79 -10.78 -12.11
N CYS A 486 21.56 -11.25 -11.91
CA CYS A 486 20.49 -11.09 -12.88
C CYS A 486 19.12 -11.05 -12.22
N LEU A 487 18.17 -10.37 -12.87
CA LEU A 487 16.77 -10.38 -12.46
C LEU A 487 16.13 -11.73 -12.87
N GLY A 488 15.42 -12.35 -11.93
CA GLY A 488 14.86 -13.69 -12.09
C GLY A 488 15.88 -14.83 -11.94
N THR A 489 15.48 -16.01 -12.42
CA THR A 489 16.27 -17.25 -12.40
C THR A 489 17.47 -17.15 -13.34
N GLY A 490 18.67 -17.43 -12.81
CA GLY A 490 19.87 -17.59 -13.62
C GLY A 490 19.72 -18.77 -14.58
N THR A 491 20.19 -18.64 -15.82
CA THR A 491 20.18 -19.81 -16.72
C THR A 491 21.11 -20.90 -16.17
N PRO A 492 20.86 -22.19 -16.42
CA PRO A 492 21.72 -23.26 -15.93
C PRO A 492 23.20 -23.05 -16.27
N GLU A 493 23.49 -22.58 -17.50
CA GLU A 493 24.85 -22.29 -17.96
C GLU A 493 25.47 -21.12 -17.21
N PHE A 494 24.67 -20.09 -16.89
CA PHE A 494 25.12 -18.96 -16.09
C PHE A 494 25.41 -19.39 -14.65
N LEU A 495 24.51 -20.16 -14.03
CA LEU A 495 24.71 -20.71 -12.69
C LEU A 495 25.97 -21.57 -12.63
N GLU A 496 26.17 -22.47 -13.59
CA GLU A 496 27.39 -23.28 -13.69
C GLU A 496 28.65 -22.41 -13.78
N SER A 497 28.62 -21.31 -14.55
CA SER A 497 29.77 -20.40 -14.70
C SER A 497 30.16 -19.65 -13.42
N ILE A 498 29.25 -19.54 -12.44
CA ILE A 498 29.50 -18.89 -11.14
C ILE A 498 29.65 -19.90 -10.00
N GLY A 499 29.75 -21.21 -10.31
CA GLY A 499 29.89 -22.29 -9.33
C GLY A 499 28.59 -22.96 -8.91
N GLY A 500 27.43 -22.48 -9.37
CA GLY A 500 26.10 -23.01 -9.04
C GLY A 500 25.48 -22.36 -7.81
N LEU A 501 24.21 -22.71 -7.54
CA LEU A 501 23.52 -22.28 -6.32
C LEU A 501 24.16 -22.94 -5.10
N GLY A 502 24.35 -22.17 -4.03
CA GLY A 502 25.03 -22.59 -2.81
C GLY A 502 26.55 -22.38 -2.82
N ALA A 503 27.15 -22.01 -3.96
CA ALA A 503 28.59 -21.76 -4.03
C ALA A 503 29.00 -20.57 -3.15
N THR A 504 30.12 -20.71 -2.44
CA THR A 504 30.69 -19.63 -1.61
C THR A 504 31.44 -18.65 -2.50
N VAL A 505 31.17 -17.36 -2.36
CA VAL A 505 31.82 -16.32 -3.17
C VAL A 505 32.49 -15.30 -2.26
N LEU A 506 33.73 -14.94 -2.60
CA LEU A 506 34.48 -13.86 -1.96
C LEU A 506 34.38 -12.59 -2.81
N VAL A 507 33.71 -11.60 -2.26
CA VAL A 507 33.36 -10.34 -2.92
C VAL A 507 34.23 -9.22 -2.35
N GLU A 508 35.21 -8.74 -3.12
CA GLU A 508 36.09 -7.64 -2.73
C GLU A 508 35.46 -6.29 -3.08
N VAL A 509 35.47 -5.35 -2.13
CA VAL A 509 35.03 -3.97 -2.38
C VAL A 509 36.12 -3.21 -3.14
N GLU A 510 35.77 -2.69 -4.31
CA GLU A 510 36.69 -1.95 -5.18
C GLU A 510 36.62 -0.45 -4.91
N SER A 511 35.40 0.09 -4.83
CA SER A 511 35.15 1.53 -4.74
C SER A 511 33.75 1.82 -4.19
N VAL A 512 33.52 3.07 -3.80
CA VAL A 512 32.19 3.60 -3.48
C VAL A 512 31.70 4.49 -4.60
N GLY A 513 30.39 4.59 -4.79
CA GLY A 513 29.85 5.45 -5.84
C GLY A 513 28.55 6.09 -5.42
N GLU A 514 28.23 7.19 -6.09
CA GLU A 514 26.95 7.87 -5.94
C GLU A 514 26.27 8.22 -7.26
N LEU A 515 24.95 8.40 -7.19
CA LEU A 515 24.16 8.94 -8.29
C LEU A 515 23.43 10.19 -7.85
N GLU A 516 23.82 11.35 -8.39
CA GLU A 516 23.17 12.65 -8.19
C GLU A 516 22.94 12.99 -6.70
N SER A 517 23.86 12.58 -5.82
CA SER A 517 23.71 12.74 -4.36
C SER A 517 22.47 12.07 -3.76
N ARG A 518 21.90 11.07 -4.45
CA ARG A 518 20.66 10.39 -4.04
C ARG A 518 20.81 8.89 -3.84
N ILE A 519 21.90 8.28 -4.29
CA ILE A 519 22.14 6.83 -4.13
C ILE A 519 23.57 6.64 -3.72
N TRP A 520 23.81 5.71 -2.80
CA TRP A 520 25.13 5.24 -2.41
C TRP A 520 25.23 3.74 -2.63
N ALA A 521 26.29 3.30 -3.32
CA ALA A 521 26.58 1.90 -3.55
C ALA A 521 28.06 1.56 -3.36
N LEU A 522 28.35 0.28 -3.11
CA LEU A 522 29.69 -0.31 -3.16
C LEU A 522 29.86 -1.01 -4.51
N LYS A 523 30.90 -0.66 -5.27
CA LYS A 523 31.36 -1.44 -6.41
C LYS A 523 32.12 -2.64 -5.89
N VAL A 524 31.83 -3.82 -6.41
CA VAL A 524 32.48 -5.04 -5.97
C VAL A 524 33.06 -5.83 -7.13
N LYS A 525 34.10 -6.62 -6.85
CA LYS A 525 34.75 -7.52 -7.79
C LYS A 525 35.03 -8.87 -7.15
N GLU A 526 35.33 -9.87 -7.97
CA GLU A 526 35.80 -11.17 -7.49
C GLU A 526 37.18 -11.03 -6.80
N MET A 527 37.35 -11.67 -5.64
CA MET A 527 38.67 -11.82 -5.03
C MET A 527 39.47 -12.93 -5.75
N LYS A 528 40.53 -12.55 -6.48
CA LYS A 528 41.40 -13.53 -7.16
C LYS A 528 42.25 -14.31 -6.17
N MET A 529 42.14 -15.63 -6.20
CA MET A 529 42.79 -16.56 -5.26
C MET A 529 44.28 -16.83 -5.55
N GLY A 530 44.76 -16.54 -6.77
CA GLY A 530 46.04 -17.04 -7.29
C GLY A 530 47.24 -16.10 -7.20
N VAL A 531 47.15 -14.94 -6.54
CA VAL A 531 48.24 -13.94 -6.48
C VAL A 531 48.46 -13.45 -5.05
N LEU A 532 48.37 -14.33 -4.08
CA LEU A 532 48.98 -14.03 -2.79
C LEU A 532 50.48 -14.30 -2.95
N PRO A 533 51.36 -13.34 -2.60
CA PRO A 533 52.80 -13.55 -2.68
C PRO A 533 53.14 -14.68 -1.73
N ASP A 534 53.29 -15.89 -2.30
CA ASP A 534 53.93 -16.97 -1.60
C ASP A 534 55.31 -16.43 -1.24
N GLY A 535 55.65 -16.40 0.06
CA GLY A 535 56.85 -15.76 0.59
C GLY A 535 58.16 -16.42 0.16
N GLY A 536 58.17 -17.09 -0.99
CA GLY A 536 59.31 -17.72 -1.61
C GLY A 536 60.21 -16.69 -2.26
N GLU A 537 61.31 -16.40 -1.57
CA GLU A 537 62.51 -15.83 -2.15
C GLU A 537 63.05 -16.78 -3.23
N ASP A 538 62.68 -16.61 -4.50
CA ASP A 538 63.42 -17.28 -5.58
C ASP A 538 63.54 -16.39 -6.82
N GLY A 539 64.78 -16.03 -7.14
CA GLY A 539 65.18 -15.05 -8.15
C GLY A 539 65.07 -15.59 -9.56
N GLY A 540 63.93 -15.35 -10.21
CA GLY A 540 63.70 -15.63 -11.62
C GLY A 540 63.40 -14.36 -12.42
N ASP A 541 64.37 -13.90 -13.20
CA ASP A 541 64.26 -12.75 -14.09
C ASP A 541 63.35 -13.08 -15.29
N GLY A 542 62.03 -12.88 -15.15
CA GLY A 542 61.05 -13.24 -16.18
C GLY A 542 59.90 -12.24 -16.32
N GLU A 543 60.07 -11.32 -17.27
CA GLU A 543 59.09 -10.46 -17.97
C GLU A 543 57.89 -9.84 -17.21
N GLN A 544 57.97 -8.51 -17.08
CA GLN A 544 57.00 -7.56 -16.56
C GLN A 544 55.68 -7.57 -17.36
N GLY A 545 54.64 -8.17 -16.78
CA GLY A 545 53.25 -8.06 -17.24
C GLY A 545 52.33 -7.63 -16.11
N GLY A 546 52.37 -6.35 -15.72
CA GLY A 546 51.36 -5.70 -14.87
C GLY A 546 51.19 -6.30 -13.47
N GLN A 547 52.21 -6.16 -12.62
CA GLN A 547 52.12 -6.49 -11.20
C GLN A 547 51.12 -5.52 -10.54
N ASP A 548 49.93 -6.03 -10.24
CA ASP A 548 48.92 -5.37 -9.42
C ASP A 548 49.47 -5.36 -7.98
N ASP A 549 50.36 -4.41 -7.69
CA ASP A 549 51.14 -4.28 -6.45
C ASP A 549 50.28 -3.70 -5.30
N ASP A 550 49.04 -4.17 -5.20
CA ASP A 550 48.14 -3.81 -4.12
C ASP A 550 48.55 -4.57 -2.85
N THR A 551 49.56 -4.03 -2.16
CA THR A 551 50.17 -4.56 -0.93
C THR A 551 49.30 -4.37 0.33
N ARG A 552 48.07 -3.90 0.17
CA ARG A 552 47.15 -3.66 1.30
C ARG A 552 46.77 -4.97 2.01
N GLU A 553 46.65 -4.89 3.34
CA GLU A 553 46.24 -6.04 4.18
C GLU A 553 44.79 -6.44 3.87
N ILE A 554 44.50 -7.73 3.81
CA ILE A 554 43.15 -8.23 3.51
C ILE A 554 42.34 -8.34 4.82
N ARG A 555 41.08 -7.92 4.79
CA ARG A 555 40.11 -8.10 5.87
C ARG A 555 38.88 -8.79 5.31
N ILE A 556 38.69 -10.05 5.72
CA ILE A 556 37.58 -10.89 5.28
C ILE A 556 36.49 -10.89 6.35
N VAL A 557 35.29 -10.40 6.01
CA VAL A 557 34.09 -10.48 6.85
C VAL A 557 33.39 -11.80 6.57
N ALA A 558 33.44 -12.72 7.52
CA ALA A 558 32.83 -14.03 7.39
C ALA A 558 31.34 -14.03 7.76
N PRO A 559 30.58 -15.08 7.42
CA PRO A 559 29.14 -15.15 7.68
C PRO A 559 28.75 -15.16 9.16
N ASN A 560 29.69 -15.47 10.05
CA ASN A 560 29.50 -15.34 11.51
C ASN A 560 29.78 -13.93 12.04
N GLY A 561 30.11 -12.96 11.17
CA GLY A 561 30.47 -11.59 11.53
C GLY A 561 31.91 -11.39 11.98
N HIS A 562 32.73 -12.45 12.09
CA HIS A 562 34.13 -12.31 12.46
C HIS A 562 34.98 -11.81 11.28
N LEU A 563 36.03 -11.06 11.62
CA LEU A 563 37.04 -10.55 10.69
C LEU A 563 38.27 -11.45 10.68
N TYR A 564 38.75 -11.81 9.49
CA TYR A 564 39.96 -12.60 9.29
C TYR A 564 40.98 -11.82 8.45
N SER A 565 42.26 -11.94 8.78
CA SER A 565 43.37 -11.26 8.07
C SER A 565 43.87 -12.00 6.83
N SER A 566 43.47 -13.26 6.66
CA SER A 566 43.84 -14.08 5.51
C SER A 566 42.79 -15.16 5.24
N LEU A 567 42.82 -15.70 4.02
CA LEU A 567 41.98 -16.83 3.67
C LEU A 567 42.33 -18.09 4.45
N ASP A 568 43.61 -18.32 4.75
CA ASP A 568 44.03 -19.47 5.54
C ASP A 568 43.54 -19.38 6.98
N ALA A 569 43.48 -18.17 7.55
CA ALA A 569 42.87 -17.95 8.85
C ALA A 569 41.36 -18.27 8.82
N LEU A 570 40.65 -17.83 7.77
CA LEU A 570 39.24 -18.18 7.56
C LEU A 570 39.06 -19.71 7.43
N ARG A 571 39.85 -20.35 6.56
CA ARG A 571 39.82 -21.81 6.34
C ARG A 571 40.11 -22.57 7.63
N ALA A 572 41.15 -22.19 8.37
CA ALA A 572 41.49 -22.85 9.64
C ALA A 572 40.32 -22.76 10.65
N ALA A 573 39.62 -21.63 10.70
CA ALA A 573 38.48 -21.45 11.59
C ALA A 573 37.26 -22.30 11.19
N TYR A 574 37.03 -22.51 9.89
CA TYR A 574 35.90 -23.33 9.40
C TYR A 574 36.22 -24.84 9.36
N ILE A 575 37.45 -25.23 9.04
CA ILE A 575 37.91 -26.63 9.03
C ILE A 575 37.99 -27.20 10.46
N SER A 576 38.36 -26.37 11.45
CA SER A 576 38.51 -26.83 12.84
C SER A 576 37.20 -27.08 13.57
N ARG A 577 36.04 -26.75 12.98
CA ARG A 577 34.73 -27.08 13.54
C ARG A 577 34.41 -28.55 13.24
N PRO A 578 34.37 -29.43 14.25
CA PRO A 578 34.01 -30.83 14.03
C PRO A 578 32.58 -30.86 13.46
N SER A 579 32.42 -31.38 12.23
CA SER A 579 31.13 -31.51 11.58
C SER A 579 30.18 -32.31 12.49
N THR A 580 29.26 -31.63 13.15
CA THR A 580 28.27 -32.22 14.06
C THR A 580 27.22 -33.10 13.34
N VAL A 581 27.36 -33.29 12.03
CA VAL A 581 26.40 -33.97 11.15
C VAL A 581 26.56 -35.52 11.14
N ALA A 582 27.56 -36.09 11.82
CA ALA A 582 27.91 -37.50 11.67
C ALA A 582 27.02 -38.54 12.41
N SER A 583 25.87 -38.19 13.02
CA SER A 583 25.04 -39.18 13.76
C SER A 583 23.64 -39.47 13.19
N LEU A 584 23.38 -39.16 11.92
CA LEU A 584 22.15 -39.60 11.23
C LEU A 584 22.50 -40.46 10.01
N SER A 585 22.93 -41.70 10.24
CA SER A 585 23.06 -42.68 9.14
C SER A 585 22.40 -44.03 9.45
N SER A 586 21.49 -44.37 8.52
CA SER A 586 21.23 -45.69 7.93
C SER A 586 20.72 -46.85 8.80
N SER A 587 19.40 -47.07 8.77
CA SER A 587 18.81 -48.42 8.77
C SER A 587 18.18 -48.71 7.41
N SER A 588 18.95 -49.32 6.50
CA SER A 588 18.46 -49.83 5.21
C SER A 588 18.24 -51.34 5.30
N SER A 589 16.99 -51.80 5.13
CA SER A 589 16.65 -53.21 4.87
C SER A 589 16.16 -53.39 3.42
N PRO A 590 16.39 -54.55 2.80
CA PRO A 590 16.22 -54.73 1.35
C PRO A 590 14.76 -55.01 0.93
N MET A 591 14.40 -54.48 -0.24
CA MET A 591 13.12 -54.62 -0.91
C MET A 591 12.74 -56.08 -1.19
N SER A 592 11.49 -56.43 -0.88
CA SER A 592 10.75 -57.57 -1.45
C SER A 592 9.55 -57.04 -2.26
N THR A 593 9.21 -57.75 -3.33
CA THR A 593 8.27 -57.43 -4.41
C THR A 593 6.80 -57.19 -4.00
N PRO A 594 5.98 -56.55 -4.87
CA PRO A 594 4.72 -55.94 -4.47
C PRO A 594 3.58 -56.97 -4.45
N THR A 595 2.85 -57.02 -3.34
CA THR A 595 1.53 -57.66 -3.30
C THR A 595 0.50 -56.63 -2.87
N THR A 596 -0.52 -56.51 -3.69
CA THR A 596 -1.68 -55.65 -3.62
C THR A 596 -2.33 -55.66 -2.24
N ARG A 597 -2.29 -54.52 -1.51
CA ARG A 597 -3.22 -54.24 -0.41
C ARG A 597 -3.18 -52.75 -0.03
N THR A 598 -4.37 -52.17 -0.06
CA THR A 598 -4.77 -50.86 0.45
C THR A 598 -4.44 -50.70 1.94
N PRO A 599 -3.98 -49.52 2.40
CA PRO A 599 -4.28 -49.02 3.74
C PRO A 599 -4.84 -47.58 3.65
N SER A 600 -6.02 -47.27 4.20
CA SER A 600 -6.35 -47.03 5.62
C SER A 600 -5.47 -45.98 6.29
N ILE A 601 -6.10 -44.81 6.46
CA ILE A 601 -5.66 -43.65 7.24
C ILE A 601 -5.60 -44.03 8.72
N GLN A 602 -4.45 -43.82 9.35
CA GLN A 602 -4.37 -43.57 10.79
C GLN A 602 -3.17 -42.67 11.11
N GLU A 603 -3.50 -41.66 11.91
CA GLU A 603 -2.74 -40.59 12.55
C GLU A 603 -1.28 -40.88 12.90
N GLN A 604 -0.41 -39.94 12.52
CA GLN A 604 0.71 -39.52 13.35
C GLN A 604 0.63 -38.00 13.52
N GLU A 605 0.19 -37.58 14.70
CA GLU A 605 0.47 -36.24 15.22
C GLU A 605 1.98 -36.12 15.42
N ALA A 606 2.59 -35.23 14.64
CA ALA A 606 3.88 -34.66 14.94
C ALA A 606 3.72 -33.14 14.89
N THR A 607 3.76 -32.53 16.06
CA THR A 607 3.90 -31.09 16.28
C THR A 607 5.18 -30.60 15.61
N GLN A 608 5.07 -30.20 14.34
CA GLN A 608 6.06 -29.39 13.67
C GLN A 608 5.74 -27.92 13.97
N SER A 609 6.43 -27.37 14.96
CA SER A 609 6.57 -25.92 15.08
C SER A 609 7.46 -25.44 13.93
N SER A 610 6.86 -25.13 12.79
CA SER A 610 7.55 -24.58 11.63
C SER A 610 7.75 -23.07 11.83
N SER A 611 8.87 -22.69 12.44
CA SER A 611 9.39 -21.33 12.33
C SER A 611 9.97 -21.17 10.92
N HIS A 612 9.15 -20.71 9.96
CA HIS A 612 9.62 -20.25 8.66
C HIS A 612 10.13 -18.82 8.78
N GLY A 613 11.30 -18.68 9.42
CA GLY A 613 12.20 -17.60 9.09
C GLY A 613 12.74 -17.82 7.67
N VAL A 614 13.31 -16.78 7.07
CA VAL A 614 14.45 -16.96 6.18
C VAL A 614 15.28 -18.10 6.79
N GLU A 615 15.47 -19.21 6.08
CA GLU A 615 16.36 -20.26 6.60
C GLU A 615 17.66 -19.56 6.92
N ASP A 616 17.90 -19.34 8.21
CA ASP A 616 19.10 -18.70 8.69
C ASP A 616 20.19 -19.56 8.09
N ILE A 617 20.97 -18.97 7.17
CA ILE A 617 21.98 -19.71 6.41
C ILE A 617 22.84 -20.35 7.50
N SER A 618 22.64 -21.65 7.72
CA SER A 618 23.32 -22.35 8.80
C SER A 618 24.79 -22.02 8.64
N LEU A 619 25.46 -21.64 9.72
CA LEU A 619 26.89 -21.32 9.68
C LEU A 619 27.74 -22.44 9.05
N ASP A 620 27.16 -23.64 8.91
CA ASP A 620 27.68 -24.82 8.21
C ASP A 620 27.62 -24.75 6.66
N LEU A 621 27.05 -23.68 6.06
CA LEU A 621 26.89 -23.55 4.59
C LEU A 621 28.07 -22.89 3.88
N VAL A 622 29.14 -22.52 4.58
CA VAL A 622 30.35 -21.98 3.94
C VAL A 622 31.20 -23.14 3.44
N ASP A 623 30.94 -23.54 2.19
CA ASP A 623 31.80 -24.47 1.47
C ASP A 623 33.00 -23.71 0.90
N LEU A 624 34.11 -23.68 1.63
CA LEU A 624 35.37 -23.05 1.19
C LEU A 624 36.14 -23.92 0.20
N ASP A 625 35.72 -25.17 0.00
CA ASP A 625 36.28 -26.08 -1.01
C ASP A 625 35.59 -25.88 -2.37
N HIS A 626 34.34 -25.39 -2.37
CA HIS A 626 33.56 -25.05 -3.57
C HIS A 626 33.35 -23.54 -3.72
N LEU A 627 34.39 -22.85 -4.16
CA LEU A 627 34.35 -21.41 -4.42
C LEU A 627 33.70 -21.11 -5.77
N GLY A 628 32.68 -20.26 -5.75
CA GLY A 628 32.06 -19.66 -6.92
C GLY A 628 32.81 -18.42 -7.41
N HIS A 629 32.32 -17.87 -8.52
CA HIS A 629 32.93 -16.73 -9.22
C HIS A 629 31.93 -15.59 -9.41
N VAL A 630 32.42 -14.34 -9.38
CA VAL A 630 31.62 -13.16 -9.75
C VAL A 630 31.84 -12.90 -11.24
N VAL A 631 31.00 -13.50 -12.08
CA VAL A 631 31.04 -13.29 -13.54
C VAL A 631 29.84 -12.47 -13.98
N LEU A 632 30.11 -11.33 -14.63
CA LEU A 632 29.06 -10.54 -15.28
C LEU A 632 28.83 -11.00 -16.71
N LYS A 633 27.60 -10.81 -17.20
CA LYS A 633 27.29 -11.02 -18.61
C LYS A 633 28.00 -9.97 -19.45
N ASN A 634 28.61 -10.39 -20.57
CA ASN A 634 29.39 -9.52 -21.46
C ASN A 634 28.70 -8.17 -21.73
N GLY A 635 29.31 -7.08 -21.25
CA GLY A 635 28.87 -5.69 -21.48
C GLY A 635 28.18 -5.00 -20.31
N GLU A 636 27.92 -5.69 -19.19
CA GLU A 636 27.32 -5.06 -18.01
C GLU A 636 28.34 -4.30 -17.15
N SER A 637 27.84 -3.21 -16.53
CA SER A 637 28.52 -2.44 -15.50
C SER A 637 28.87 -3.34 -14.32
N THR A 638 30.02 -3.07 -13.70
CA THR A 638 30.58 -3.81 -12.56
C THR A 638 29.52 -4.07 -11.47
N PRO A 639 29.51 -5.25 -10.82
CA PRO A 639 28.48 -5.55 -9.84
C PRO A 639 28.61 -4.61 -8.65
N HIS A 640 27.49 -4.35 -7.99
CA HIS A 640 27.47 -3.44 -6.86
C HIS A 640 26.42 -3.82 -5.83
N ILE A 641 26.64 -3.37 -4.59
CA ILE A 641 25.73 -3.47 -3.46
C ILE A 641 25.16 -2.08 -3.22
N THR A 642 23.83 -1.92 -3.25
CA THR A 642 23.22 -0.63 -2.88
C THR A 642 23.24 -0.50 -1.36
N MET A 643 23.90 0.52 -0.83
CA MET A 643 24.01 0.74 0.62
C MET A 643 22.90 1.62 1.16
N ALA A 644 22.55 2.69 0.45
CA ALA A 644 21.47 3.59 0.85
C ALA A 644 20.93 4.36 -0.36
N TYR A 645 19.67 4.81 -0.28
CA TYR A 645 19.07 5.70 -1.29
C TYR A 645 18.13 6.74 -0.67
N ASP A 646 18.01 7.89 -1.34
CA ASP A 646 17.17 9.02 -0.95
C ASP A 646 15.76 8.85 -1.51
N ARG A 647 14.86 8.37 -0.65
CA ARG A 647 13.46 8.13 -1.01
C ARG A 647 12.68 9.44 -1.21
N LEU A 648 13.06 10.53 -0.54
CA LEU A 648 12.43 11.84 -0.66
C LEU A 648 12.55 12.41 -2.07
N ASN A 649 13.73 12.22 -2.66
CA ASN A 649 14.03 12.66 -4.02
C ASN A 649 13.62 11.63 -5.10
N GLY A 650 12.79 10.65 -4.73
CA GLY A 650 12.18 9.70 -5.66
C GLY A 650 13.14 8.64 -6.21
N THR A 651 14.27 8.38 -5.55
CA THR A 651 15.20 7.33 -5.99
C THR A 651 14.85 5.97 -5.42
N ARG A 652 15.32 4.93 -6.12
CA ARG A 652 15.12 3.53 -5.74
C ARG A 652 16.46 2.80 -5.76
N ALA A 653 16.56 1.72 -5.00
CA ALA A 653 17.76 0.88 -4.99
C ALA A 653 18.21 0.44 -6.39
N MET A 654 17.26 0.14 -7.30
CA MET A 654 17.57 -0.27 -8.68
C MET A 654 18.26 0.82 -9.53
N ASP A 655 18.16 2.09 -9.14
CA ASP A 655 18.80 3.18 -9.86
C ASP A 655 20.33 3.21 -9.65
N SER A 656 20.86 2.45 -8.68
CA SER A 656 22.30 2.26 -8.46
C SER A 656 23.07 1.76 -9.70
N GLY A 657 22.42 1.03 -10.60
CA GLY A 657 23.03 0.62 -11.88
C GLY A 657 23.33 1.77 -12.84
N LYS A 658 22.90 3.00 -12.52
CA LYS A 658 23.21 4.23 -13.29
C LYS A 658 24.45 4.96 -12.77
N ILE A 659 25.07 4.49 -11.68
CA ILE A 659 26.30 5.08 -11.14
C ILE A 659 27.42 4.90 -12.16
N THR A 660 27.91 6.03 -12.68
CA THR A 660 29.01 6.07 -13.66
C THR A 660 30.32 6.55 -13.05
N GLN A 661 30.26 7.22 -11.90
CA GLN A 661 31.40 7.77 -11.19
C GLN A 661 31.62 6.94 -9.92
N TRP A 662 32.83 6.39 -9.80
CA TRP A 662 33.23 5.53 -8.70
C TRP A 662 34.51 6.10 -8.07
N GLU A 663 34.48 6.32 -6.77
CA GLU A 663 35.58 6.83 -5.96
C GLU A 663 36.31 5.64 -5.29
N PRO A 664 37.64 5.54 -5.42
CA PRO A 664 38.42 4.52 -4.70
C PRO A 664 38.11 4.56 -3.19
N LEU A 665 38.23 3.41 -2.53
CA LEU A 665 38.12 3.35 -1.08
C LEU A 665 39.16 4.26 -0.44
N THR A 666 38.68 5.23 0.35
CA THR A 666 39.52 6.15 1.12
C THR A 666 39.09 6.15 2.58
N ASP A 667 40.01 6.50 3.47
CA ASP A 667 39.68 6.74 4.87
C ASP A 667 39.10 8.15 5.10
N ALA A 668 38.87 8.48 6.37
CA ALA A 668 38.34 9.77 6.80
C ALA A 668 39.20 10.95 6.32
N ASP A 669 40.51 10.74 6.19
CA ASP A 669 41.50 11.75 5.77
C ASP A 669 41.72 11.77 4.24
N GLY A 670 40.94 10.97 3.50
CA GLY A 670 41.02 10.86 2.03
C GLY A 670 42.23 10.07 1.54
N GLN A 671 42.96 9.38 2.42
CA GLN A 671 44.06 8.50 2.03
C GLN A 671 43.50 7.16 1.53
N PRO A 672 44.23 6.43 0.66
CA PRO A 672 43.82 5.09 0.22
C PRO A 672 43.54 4.21 1.43
N TYR A 673 42.38 3.55 1.40
CA TYR A 673 41.96 2.71 2.52
C TYR A 673 43.00 1.60 2.76
N PRO A 674 43.49 1.39 4.00
CA PRO A 674 44.66 0.53 4.26
C PRO A 674 44.39 -0.96 4.05
N TYR A 675 43.11 -1.34 3.95
CA TYR A 675 42.69 -2.72 3.84
C TYR A 675 42.00 -3.00 2.50
N ARG A 676 42.13 -4.24 2.02
CA ARG A 676 41.25 -4.83 1.01
C ARG A 676 40.10 -5.52 1.73
N LEU A 677 38.90 -5.00 1.56
CA LEU A 677 37.72 -5.49 2.25
C LEU A 677 37.02 -6.55 1.42
N VAL A 678 36.77 -7.70 2.02
CA VAL A 678 36.19 -8.86 1.33
C VAL A 678 35.02 -9.39 2.14
N PHE A 679 33.85 -9.57 1.51
CA PHE A 679 32.74 -10.30 2.12
C PHE A 679 32.68 -11.72 1.62
N VAL A 680 32.33 -12.61 2.53
CA VAL A 680 31.92 -13.96 2.18
C VAL A 680 30.41 -13.97 2.03
N GLY A 681 29.94 -14.36 0.86
CA GLY A 681 28.52 -14.58 0.58
C GLY A 681 28.29 -15.90 -0.13
N THR A 682 27.03 -16.18 -0.43
CA THR A 682 26.60 -17.42 -1.08
C THR A 682 25.79 -17.09 -2.32
N VAL A 683 26.06 -17.76 -3.44
CA VAL A 683 25.20 -17.67 -4.64
C VAL A 683 23.84 -18.25 -4.31
N ALA A 684 22.78 -17.45 -4.40
CA ALA A 684 21.44 -17.91 -4.14
C ALA A 684 20.39 -17.17 -4.98
N GLU A 685 19.19 -17.72 -4.98
CA GLU A 685 18.01 -17.11 -5.57
C GLU A 685 17.16 -16.49 -4.46
N LYS A 686 16.88 -15.18 -4.57
CA LYS A 686 15.91 -14.54 -3.69
C LYS A 686 14.51 -14.94 -4.11
N MET A 687 13.88 -15.80 -3.31
CA MET A 687 12.50 -16.22 -3.53
C MET A 687 11.53 -15.24 -2.89
N LEU A 688 10.48 -14.88 -3.61
CA LEU A 688 9.32 -14.16 -3.10
C LEU A 688 8.04 -14.95 -3.40
N LEU A 689 6.99 -14.70 -2.64
CA LEU A 689 5.65 -15.13 -2.97
C LEU A 689 5.04 -14.15 -3.98
N GLY A 690 4.61 -14.66 -5.12
CA GLY A 690 4.00 -13.86 -6.17
C GLY A 690 2.78 -14.54 -6.74
N MET A 691 2.09 -13.82 -7.62
CA MET A 691 1.06 -14.44 -8.44
C MET A 691 1.73 -15.20 -9.57
N LYS A 692 1.34 -16.45 -9.75
CA LYS A 692 1.71 -17.18 -10.96
C LYS A 692 1.21 -16.38 -12.15
N ALA A 693 2.15 -15.90 -12.95
CA ALA A 693 1.82 -15.22 -14.18
C ALA A 693 0.89 -16.16 -14.95
N ARG A 694 -0.35 -15.70 -15.20
CA ARG A 694 -1.16 -16.37 -16.20
C ARG A 694 -0.31 -16.30 -17.45
N LYS A 695 0.07 -17.46 -17.99
CA LYS A 695 0.47 -17.51 -19.39
C LYS A 695 -0.73 -16.94 -20.11
N ALA A 696 -0.67 -15.64 -20.45
CA ALA A 696 -1.69 -15.00 -21.25
C ALA A 696 -1.87 -15.96 -22.40
N ALA A 697 -3.05 -16.59 -22.50
CA ALA A 697 -3.28 -17.74 -23.37
C ALA A 697 -2.61 -17.39 -24.68
N VAL A 698 -1.49 -18.07 -25.00
CA VAL A 698 -0.44 -17.53 -25.89
C VAL A 698 -1.19 -16.86 -27.01
N VAL A 699 -1.27 -15.52 -26.94
CA VAL A 699 -2.07 -14.80 -27.91
C VAL A 699 -1.22 -15.02 -29.12
N THR A 700 -1.63 -15.98 -29.96
CA THR A 700 -0.85 -16.46 -31.09
C THR A 700 -0.46 -15.20 -31.79
N LYS A 701 0.82 -14.84 -31.67
CA LYS A 701 1.27 -13.49 -32.00
C LYS A 701 0.82 -13.34 -33.43
N ALA A 702 -0.11 -12.41 -33.65
CA ALA A 702 -0.69 -12.20 -34.96
C ALA A 702 0.47 -12.19 -35.96
N GLU A 703 0.44 -13.09 -36.93
CA GLU A 703 1.62 -13.31 -37.76
C GLU A 703 1.97 -12.01 -38.53
N VAL A 704 0.96 -11.15 -38.73
CA VAL A 704 1.09 -9.79 -39.26
C VAL A 704 0.73 -8.73 -38.20
N SER A 705 1.69 -7.84 -37.92
CA SER A 705 1.51 -6.70 -37.00
C SER A 705 0.80 -5.55 -37.69
N LEU A 706 -0.52 -5.45 -37.52
CA LEU A 706 -1.34 -4.36 -38.09
C LEU A 706 -0.84 -2.97 -37.69
N GLY A 707 -0.41 -2.81 -36.43
CA GLY A 707 0.12 -1.52 -35.95
C GLY A 707 1.40 -1.10 -36.68
N ASN A 708 2.27 -2.04 -37.03
CA ASN A 708 3.48 -1.74 -37.80
C ASN A 708 3.14 -1.43 -39.27
N LEU A 709 2.18 -2.15 -39.87
CA LEU A 709 1.71 -1.86 -41.22
C LEU A 709 1.11 -0.44 -41.31
N ILE A 710 0.24 -0.08 -40.37
CA ILE A 710 -0.36 1.26 -40.30
C ILE A 710 0.73 2.33 -40.16
N LYS A 711 1.68 2.16 -39.24
CA LYS A 711 2.80 3.10 -39.05
C LYS A 711 3.66 3.24 -40.31
N SER A 712 3.88 2.14 -41.03
CA SER A 712 4.65 2.16 -42.28
C SER A 712 3.96 2.93 -43.40
N LEU A 713 2.63 2.81 -43.52
CA LEU A 713 1.83 3.48 -44.55
C LEU A 713 1.61 4.97 -44.25
N THR A 714 1.49 5.31 -42.97
CA THR A 714 1.17 6.67 -42.51
C THR A 714 2.42 7.49 -42.19
N GLY A 715 3.61 6.88 -42.24
CA GLY A 715 4.88 7.55 -42.08
C GLY A 715 5.17 8.00 -40.65
N ASP A 716 5.03 7.12 -39.65
CA ASP A 716 5.48 7.12 -38.22
C ASP A 716 5.44 8.42 -37.38
N LYS A 717 5.06 9.59 -37.91
CA LYS A 717 5.32 10.90 -37.28
C LYS A 717 4.09 11.71 -36.88
N THR A 718 2.86 11.21 -37.06
CA THR A 718 1.64 12.02 -36.82
C THR A 718 0.46 11.30 -36.18
N ILE A 719 0.52 9.98 -35.96
CA ILE A 719 -0.61 9.22 -35.41
C ILE A 719 -0.47 9.09 -33.90
N THR A 720 -1.46 9.62 -33.17
CA THR A 720 -1.54 9.45 -31.71
C THR A 720 -1.86 8.00 -31.35
N GLY A 721 -1.48 7.53 -30.16
CA GLY A 721 -1.76 6.15 -29.72
C GLY A 721 -3.24 5.78 -29.77
N LYS A 722 -4.14 6.76 -29.58
CA LYS A 722 -5.59 6.58 -29.71
C LYS A 722 -5.99 6.32 -31.17
N GLU A 723 -5.52 7.15 -32.10
CA GLU A 723 -5.81 6.99 -33.53
C GLU A 723 -5.24 5.66 -34.09
N LEU A 724 -4.06 5.26 -33.63
CA LEU A 724 -3.48 3.96 -34.00
C LEU A 724 -4.36 2.81 -33.50
N GLY A 725 -4.88 2.91 -32.27
CA GLY A 725 -5.81 1.93 -31.72
C GLY A 725 -7.10 1.82 -32.52
N GLU A 726 -7.67 2.96 -32.95
CA GLU A 726 -8.87 3.04 -33.78
C GLU A 726 -8.64 2.42 -35.18
N LEU A 727 -7.51 2.73 -35.83
CA LEU A 727 -7.15 2.16 -37.13
C LEU A 727 -6.91 0.65 -37.06
N VAL A 728 -6.22 0.16 -36.02
CA VAL A 728 -6.01 -1.28 -35.81
C VAL A 728 -7.35 -2.00 -35.61
N GLN A 729 -8.27 -1.40 -34.86
CA GLN A 729 -9.60 -1.97 -34.63
C GLN A 729 -10.42 -2.01 -35.93
N ALA A 730 -10.42 -0.92 -36.71
CA ALA A 730 -11.10 -0.87 -38.01
C ALA A 730 -10.53 -1.88 -39.02
N ALA A 731 -9.21 -2.07 -39.04
CA ALA A 731 -8.57 -3.08 -39.88
C ALA A 731 -8.97 -4.51 -39.46
N LYS A 732 -9.07 -4.79 -38.16
CA LYS A 732 -9.55 -6.09 -37.66
C LYS A 732 -10.99 -6.36 -38.07
N GLU A 733 -11.87 -5.37 -37.94
CA GLU A 733 -13.28 -5.49 -38.34
C GLU A 733 -13.44 -5.73 -39.85
N GLU A 734 -12.66 -5.05 -40.68
CA GLU A 734 -12.70 -5.26 -42.13
C GLU A 734 -12.10 -6.62 -42.53
N MET A 735 -11.03 -7.06 -41.85
CA MET A 735 -10.49 -8.41 -42.01
C MET A 735 -11.53 -9.48 -41.64
N GLU A 736 -12.24 -9.32 -40.53
CA GLU A 736 -13.30 -10.24 -40.10
C GLU A 736 -14.44 -10.29 -41.12
N LYS A 737 -14.92 -9.11 -41.58
CA LYS A 737 -15.95 -8.97 -42.60
C LYS A 737 -15.58 -9.64 -43.93
N LEU A 738 -14.30 -9.59 -44.30
CA LEU A 738 -13.77 -10.22 -45.51
C LEU A 738 -13.28 -11.66 -45.29
N SER A 739 -13.45 -12.19 -44.07
CA SER A 739 -12.97 -13.52 -43.66
C SER A 739 -11.48 -13.73 -43.95
N VAL A 740 -10.66 -12.71 -43.69
CA VAL A 740 -9.19 -12.74 -43.86
C VAL A 740 -8.54 -13.01 -42.51
N GLU A 741 -7.98 -14.21 -42.35
CA GLU A 741 -7.23 -14.56 -41.15
C GLU A 741 -5.91 -13.80 -41.06
N ASN A 742 -5.50 -13.40 -39.85
CA ASN A 742 -4.22 -12.72 -39.61
C ASN A 742 -3.05 -13.73 -39.63
N ARG A 743 -2.68 -14.17 -40.84
CA ARG A 743 -1.55 -15.05 -41.14
C ARG A 743 -0.63 -14.40 -42.17
N LEU A 744 0.66 -14.75 -42.15
CA LEU A 744 1.66 -14.29 -43.13
C LEU A 744 1.26 -14.65 -44.56
N ALA A 745 0.59 -15.79 -44.76
CA ALA A 745 0.07 -16.19 -46.07
C ALA A 745 -0.95 -15.19 -46.66
N ASN A 746 -1.54 -14.32 -45.83
CA ASN A 746 -2.50 -13.30 -46.23
C ASN A 746 -1.90 -11.87 -46.18
N GLU A 747 -0.58 -11.71 -46.02
CA GLU A 747 0.05 -10.41 -45.78
C GLU A 747 -0.33 -9.34 -46.82
N GLU A 748 -0.29 -9.66 -48.12
CA GLU A 748 -0.65 -8.71 -49.19
C GLU A 748 -2.11 -8.26 -49.10
N ARG A 749 -3.02 -9.19 -48.77
CA ARG A 749 -4.44 -8.91 -48.61
C ARG A 749 -4.72 -8.09 -47.36
N ILE A 750 -4.01 -8.37 -46.27
CA ILE A 750 -4.05 -7.59 -45.04
C ILE A 750 -3.53 -6.17 -45.31
N MET A 751 -2.41 -6.03 -46.03
CA MET A 751 -1.85 -4.73 -46.40
C MET A 751 -2.84 -3.90 -47.23
N THR A 752 -3.53 -4.53 -48.18
CA THR A 752 -4.59 -3.88 -48.97
C THR A 752 -5.73 -3.37 -48.08
N ILE A 753 -6.19 -4.18 -47.12
CA ILE A 753 -7.23 -3.78 -46.15
C ILE A 753 -6.75 -2.61 -45.29
N VAL A 754 -5.51 -2.67 -44.79
CA VAL A 754 -4.95 -1.61 -43.96
C VAL A 754 -4.82 -0.31 -44.75
N HIS A 755 -4.39 -0.36 -46.03
CA HIS A 755 -4.32 0.82 -46.90
C HIS A 755 -5.70 1.47 -47.08
N ASP A 756 -6.71 0.68 -47.41
CA ASP A 756 -8.09 1.14 -47.59
C ASP A 756 -8.68 1.74 -46.29
N VAL A 757 -8.39 1.15 -45.13
CA VAL A 757 -8.77 1.71 -43.83
C VAL A 757 -8.07 3.05 -43.56
N CYS A 758 -6.77 3.16 -43.84
CA CYS A 758 -6.01 4.41 -43.70
C CYS A 758 -6.54 5.51 -44.64
N ASP A 759 -6.83 5.18 -45.90
CA ASP A 759 -7.39 6.13 -46.88
C ASP A 759 -8.76 6.64 -46.45
N ARG A 760 -9.65 5.75 -45.96
CA ARG A 760 -10.95 6.13 -45.41
C ARG A 760 -10.80 7.07 -44.21
N TYR A 761 -9.84 6.78 -43.34
CA TYR A 761 -9.57 7.58 -42.17
C TYR A 761 -9.09 8.99 -42.53
N GLU A 762 -8.12 9.12 -43.44
CA GLU A 762 -7.64 10.41 -43.93
C GLU A 762 -8.74 11.19 -44.66
N THR A 763 -9.55 10.53 -45.47
CA THR A 763 -10.71 11.15 -46.12
C THR A 763 -11.70 11.71 -45.10
N LYS A 764 -12.02 10.94 -44.06
CA LYS A 764 -12.91 11.38 -42.98
C LYS A 764 -12.32 12.55 -42.19
N LYS A 765 -11.00 12.54 -41.96
CA LYS A 765 -10.26 13.62 -41.29
C LYS A 765 -10.35 14.91 -42.12
N LEU A 766 -10.07 14.86 -43.42
CA LEU A 766 -10.20 15.99 -44.33
C LEU A 766 -11.63 16.55 -44.37
N LEU A 767 -12.65 15.69 -44.43
CA LEU A 767 -14.06 16.10 -44.41
C LEU A 767 -14.46 16.77 -43.09
N SER A 768 -13.94 16.29 -41.96
CA SER A 768 -14.19 16.89 -40.65
C SER A 768 -13.58 18.30 -40.52
N HIS A 769 -12.38 18.51 -41.07
CA HIS A 769 -11.76 19.83 -41.13
C HIS A 769 -12.52 20.79 -42.05
N HIS A 770 -13.07 20.29 -43.17
CA HIS A 770 -13.81 21.14 -44.10
C HIS A 770 -15.14 21.63 -43.52
N ASN A 771 -15.85 20.78 -42.77
CA ASN A 771 -17.10 21.16 -42.10
C ASN A 771 -16.90 22.20 -40.98
N ILE A 772 -15.76 22.18 -40.30
CA ILE A 772 -15.43 23.20 -39.28
C ILE A 772 -15.07 24.54 -39.95
N ALA A 773 -14.33 24.52 -41.06
CA ALA A 773 -14.01 25.73 -41.82
C ALA A 773 -15.25 26.41 -42.45
N SER A 774 -16.28 25.63 -42.83
CA SER A 774 -17.53 26.17 -43.37
C SER A 774 -18.48 26.73 -42.31
N ALA A 775 -18.39 26.29 -41.05
CA ALA A 775 -19.22 26.79 -39.96
C ALA A 775 -18.71 28.11 -39.34
N SER A 776 -17.45 28.48 -39.58
CA SER A 776 -16.81 29.64 -38.94
C SER A 776 -16.86 30.95 -39.75
N THR A 777 -17.58 31.01 -40.88
CA THR A 777 -17.52 32.14 -41.82
C THR A 777 -18.88 32.66 -42.31
N MET A 778 -19.92 32.63 -41.45
CA MET A 778 -21.18 33.34 -41.71
C MET A 778 -21.31 34.52 -40.73
N PRO A 779 -21.14 35.79 -41.18
CA PRO A 779 -21.48 36.94 -40.36
C PRO A 779 -23.01 37.01 -40.19
N MET A 780 -23.47 37.13 -38.95
CA MET A 780 -24.88 37.36 -38.62
C MET A 780 -25.37 38.65 -39.31
N PRO A 781 -26.48 38.63 -40.08
CA PRO A 781 -27.03 39.84 -40.66
C PRO A 781 -27.69 40.67 -39.56
N THR A 782 -27.17 41.86 -39.32
CA THR A 782 -27.80 42.90 -38.50
C THR A 782 -29.11 43.32 -39.17
N ILE A 783 -30.25 42.91 -38.59
CA ILE A 783 -31.57 43.41 -38.96
C ILE A 783 -31.77 44.76 -38.27
N ALA A 784 -31.75 45.83 -39.04
CA ALA A 784 -32.19 47.15 -38.60
C ALA A 784 -33.72 47.20 -38.61
N ILE A 785 -34.31 47.57 -37.47
CA ILE A 785 -35.72 47.93 -37.34
C ILE A 785 -35.81 49.45 -37.53
N PRO A 786 -36.63 49.97 -38.48
CA PRO A 786 -36.95 51.39 -38.52
C PRO A 786 -38.13 51.71 -37.57
N GLU A 787 -38.11 52.94 -37.05
CA GLU A 787 -38.96 53.58 -36.00
C GLU A 787 -40.34 52.97 -35.70
#